data_AF-A0A8H6C530-F1
#
_entry.id   AF-A0A8H6C530-F1
#
_cell.length_a   1.000
_cell.length_b   1.000
_cell.length_c   1.000
_cell.angle_alpha   90.00
_cell.angle_beta   90.00
_cell.angle_gamma   90.00
#
_symmetry.space_group_name_H-M   'P 1'
#
loop_
_entity.id
_entity.type
_entity.pdbx_description
1 polymer ?
#
loop_
_entity_poly.entity_id
_entity_poly.type
_entity_poly.pdbx_seq_one_letter_code
_entity_poly.pdbx_strand_id
1 'polypeptide(L)'
;MTVATVLLQATSLLSSLSQLRTNGKYLCLPFQVICVLLASRETLCLQSYPKGASNLGTFEAPKLPAFLENNPIINGFPWGAKGASTADPYTGAADTGVTRSYDFTIARGTVSPDGYQKNMLLINGQYPGPLIEANWGDTIQVTVNNAISGPAEGTAMHWHGLNQLNTEWADGVPGVSMCPVPPGGSFTHTFKATPYGSTFYHSHYSSQYADGLWGPIVIHGPKNYPYDIDLGPVTLNDYYHKGYFTVLEGVMGTDLSDESLVRPASDNNLINGKMDFACGNSTGNSTMGTCVNNAGLSKFSFTSGKKHRLRLINTGIAAIQKFSIDNHNMTVIANDFIPIVPYETTIVTLGVGQRTDIVVEATGDPTDVVWMRSHITSGACTEPANQPLALAVIYYEDANTKSAPGNASVAQTDTTPACLNDPLSYTEPMYPIAAAGTNTTVTLNVAVAVNSTGHIVWTINDSAFEADWNNPILLLAKSGNTSYPAVDADWNVYNMGTNKTVRFIVNNTSPTSHPWHLHGHEMQVLSVGLGAWGGAITNPSNPQRRDVQIVPANGYAQIEDPSLLLTTTMAPQASWGGHARIKGYTKLQRMAMLTFSLIGLQFTWAVEMTYFEPHLLRLGLAKSQTSLVWIAPPLSGLIVQPVIGVLSDASQSRWGRRRPFMLLFSLLVALFLVVLAWASEIVGVFTADEVMVKSATVALAVFCIYAVDFAINGVQATCRSLIVDTLPESQQQLGSAWAGRMLGLGQLLGYLVGTINLSKHIGTTLGATQFKQICVIAGATIISCVSVTCFCVEERVLLSKRTHRAKSGGLAMLSTILRTMLHLPSKIRAVCWITFWSWFGWSPFFVYGTTWVGETYYRQNADNAAELQTKNDMVGEIARKGSLALVLFSVISFISSIFLPFLVSLPSDGIAQHPVRNTPRPLKRTSSLFQRYHINITAAWGMSQLAFAASMILTPFSTSFQFATTLIALCGASWAMYGWAPLAIMGEEINKLSPSTSTPATHSRSTEDSAVEMSLMSDDPLSTPEELPSPTVKSQQSDLGADDGMAGIYLGIHNIFATIPQFLATFISMFVFSVLEPGQSPELAAGEASSPATHDLALPPGGLARSGLSGTAVCLAIGAVFQLVAAAQSLRMRKF
;
A
#
# COMPACT_ATOMS: atom_id res chain seq x y z
N MET A 1 -5.40 27.21 -40.24
CA MET A 1 -5.28 28.17 -39.12
C MET A 1 -6.33 27.97 -38.04
N THR A 2 -7.59 27.66 -38.36
CA THR A 2 -8.71 27.61 -37.41
C THR A 2 -8.66 26.48 -36.36
N VAL A 3 -8.12 25.29 -36.70
CA VAL A 3 -7.97 24.14 -35.77
C VAL A 3 -6.98 24.44 -34.63
N ALA A 4 -5.84 25.05 -34.99
CA ALA A 4 -4.80 25.43 -34.03
C ALA A 4 -5.33 26.49 -33.07
N THR A 5 -6.12 27.45 -33.56
CA THR A 5 -6.74 28.51 -32.74
C THR A 5 -7.79 27.94 -31.78
N VAL A 6 -8.59 26.96 -32.18
CA VAL A 6 -9.58 26.30 -31.30
C VAL A 6 -8.90 25.42 -30.24
N LEU A 7 -7.83 24.70 -30.59
CA LEU A 7 -7.00 23.97 -29.61
C LEU A 7 -6.24 24.90 -28.66
N LEU A 8 -5.80 26.08 -29.12
CA LEU A 8 -5.20 27.14 -28.31
C LEU A 8 -6.22 27.84 -27.39
N GLN A 9 -7.47 27.98 -27.84
CA GLN A 9 -8.56 28.53 -27.04
C GLN A 9 -9.13 27.52 -26.05
N ALA A 10 -9.16 26.22 -26.37
CA ALA A 10 -9.50 25.16 -25.42
C ALA A 10 -8.44 25.04 -24.31
N THR A 11 -7.16 25.19 -24.66
CA THR A 11 -6.06 25.27 -23.67
C THR A 11 -6.10 26.57 -22.86
N SER A 12 -6.59 27.69 -23.41
CA SER A 12 -6.81 28.94 -22.64
C SER A 12 -8.09 28.91 -21.77
N LEU A 13 -9.13 28.16 -22.17
CA LEU A 13 -10.31 27.92 -21.34
C LEU A 13 -9.96 27.05 -20.12
N LEU A 14 -9.07 26.07 -20.31
CA LEU A 14 -8.49 25.25 -19.24
C LEU A 14 -7.57 26.05 -18.31
N SER A 15 -6.85 27.06 -18.82
CA SER A 15 -6.09 27.98 -17.97
C SER A 15 -7.00 28.95 -17.20
N SER A 16 -8.15 29.33 -17.77
CA SER A 16 -9.10 30.26 -17.16
C SER A 16 -9.96 29.60 -16.06
N LEU A 17 -10.30 28.31 -16.19
CA LEU A 17 -10.97 27.53 -15.13
C LEU A 17 -10.09 27.32 -13.89
N SER A 18 -8.78 27.55 -13.98
CA SER A 18 -7.87 27.54 -12.83
C SER A 18 -7.96 28.80 -11.94
N GLN A 19 -8.69 29.84 -12.36
CA GLN A 19 -8.75 31.13 -11.65
C GLN A 19 -10.05 31.38 -10.86
N LEU A 20 -10.90 30.37 -10.65
CA LEU A 20 -12.05 30.48 -9.74
C LEU A 20 -11.59 30.51 -8.27
N ARG A 21 -11.25 31.71 -7.82
CA ARG A 21 -10.86 32.05 -6.45
C ARG A 21 -12.11 32.09 -5.57
N THR A 22 -12.33 31.06 -4.76
CA THR A 22 -13.24 31.14 -3.60
C THR A 22 -12.51 30.69 -2.34
N ASN A 23 -12.24 31.65 -1.45
CA ASN A 23 -11.93 31.51 -0.03
C ASN A 23 -10.93 30.42 0.42
N GLY A 24 -9.65 30.59 0.05
CA GLY A 24 -8.55 30.27 0.98
C GLY A 24 -8.04 28.82 1.09
N LYS A 25 -8.31 27.94 0.12
CA LYS A 25 -7.68 26.60 0.04
C LYS A 25 -7.10 26.36 -1.36
N TYR A 26 -5.83 25.96 -1.44
CA TYR A 26 -5.15 25.66 -2.70
C TYR A 26 -5.59 24.31 -3.26
N LEU A 27 -6.15 24.30 -4.48
CA LEU A 27 -6.33 23.10 -5.30
C LEU A 27 -5.22 23.09 -6.35
N CYS A 28 -4.12 22.37 -6.10
CA CYS A 28 -3.00 22.27 -7.05
C CYS A 28 -3.37 21.35 -8.23
N LEU A 29 -3.66 21.93 -9.39
CA LEU A 29 -3.66 21.25 -10.69
C LEU A 29 -2.26 21.37 -11.34
N PRO A 30 -1.64 20.29 -11.87
CA PRO A 30 -0.27 20.35 -12.38
C PRO A 30 -0.25 20.67 -13.88
N PHE A 31 0.02 21.93 -14.24
CA PHE A 31 0.49 22.31 -15.59
C PHE A 31 2.00 22.57 -15.53
N GLN A 32 2.79 21.50 -15.60
CA GLN A 32 4.25 21.57 -15.62
C GLN A 32 4.88 20.48 -16.51
N VAL A 33 4.22 20.16 -17.64
CA VAL A 33 4.62 19.02 -18.50
C VAL A 33 5.40 19.44 -19.76
N ILE A 34 5.50 20.73 -20.10
CA ILE A 34 6.21 21.16 -21.32
C ILE A 34 7.66 21.66 -21.06
N CYS A 35 8.01 22.05 -19.83
CA CYS A 35 9.40 22.45 -19.50
C CYS A 35 10.31 21.30 -19.00
N VAL A 36 9.78 20.07 -18.82
CA VAL A 36 10.52 18.94 -18.22
C VAL A 36 11.41 18.19 -19.23
N LEU A 37 11.34 18.50 -20.54
CA LEU A 37 12.17 17.84 -21.55
C LEU A 37 13.55 18.48 -21.80
N LEU A 38 13.90 19.58 -21.14
CA LEU A 38 15.22 20.23 -21.31
C LEU A 38 15.93 20.62 -20.00
N ALA A 39 15.44 20.18 -18.84
CA ALA A 39 16.09 20.41 -17.56
C ALA A 39 16.12 19.10 -16.75
N SER A 40 16.96 18.15 -17.17
CA SER A 40 17.31 16.98 -16.36
C SER A 40 18.73 17.16 -15.79
N ARG A 41 18.85 18.04 -14.80
CA ARG A 41 19.86 17.95 -13.74
C ARG A 41 19.23 18.47 -12.46
N GLU A 42 19.52 17.78 -11.36
CA GLU A 42 19.17 18.08 -9.95
C GLU A 42 17.78 17.59 -9.51
N THR A 43 17.56 16.78 -8.45
CA THR A 43 18.43 16.11 -7.47
C THR A 43 17.64 14.94 -6.86
N LEU A 44 17.96 13.70 -7.24
CA LEU A 44 17.66 12.52 -6.44
C LEU A 44 18.94 12.26 -5.65
N CYS A 45 19.00 12.70 -4.39
CA CYS A 45 20.08 12.29 -3.48
C CYS A 45 19.87 10.83 -3.08
N LEU A 46 20.13 9.91 -4.00
CA LEU A 46 20.91 8.74 -3.65
C LEU A 46 22.35 9.22 -3.71
N GLN A 47 22.89 9.69 -2.57
CA GLN A 47 24.33 9.83 -2.45
C GLN A 47 24.90 8.43 -2.67
N SER A 48 25.44 8.20 -3.86
CA SER A 48 26.27 7.05 -4.17
C SER A 48 27.57 7.25 -3.39
N TYR A 49 27.54 6.92 -2.11
CA TYR A 49 28.73 6.87 -1.30
C TYR A 49 29.65 5.78 -1.85
N PRO A 50 30.97 6.00 -1.90
CA PRO A 50 31.90 4.89 -2.12
C PRO A 50 31.61 3.80 -1.07
N LYS A 51 31.65 2.53 -1.48
CA LYS A 51 31.39 1.38 -0.58
C LYS A 51 32.17 1.56 0.73
N GLY A 52 31.45 1.71 1.84
CA GLY A 52 31.95 1.88 3.20
C GLY A 52 31.77 3.28 3.81
N ALA A 53 31.40 4.32 3.05
CA ALA A 53 31.40 5.70 3.57
C ALA A 53 30.05 6.12 4.16
N SER A 54 29.88 5.94 5.48
CA SER A 54 28.84 6.66 6.25
C SER A 54 29.32 8.07 6.58
N ASN A 55 28.41 9.04 6.54
CA ASN A 55 28.70 10.42 6.94
C ASN A 55 28.77 10.60 8.46
N LEU A 56 28.34 9.62 9.26
CA LEU A 56 28.40 9.73 10.72
C LEU A 56 29.85 9.95 11.20
N GLY A 57 30.00 10.84 12.17
CA GLY A 57 31.31 11.23 12.70
C GLY A 57 32.21 11.99 11.69
N THR A 58 31.65 12.63 10.66
CA THR A 58 32.35 13.65 9.84
C THR A 58 31.71 15.02 10.05
N PHE A 59 32.38 16.09 9.58
CA PHE A 59 31.77 17.42 9.52
C PHE A 59 30.58 17.51 8.55
N GLU A 60 30.41 16.53 7.66
CA GLU A 60 29.29 16.43 6.72
C GLU A 60 28.09 15.68 7.32
N ALA A 61 28.20 15.18 8.56
CA ALA A 61 27.07 14.60 9.27
C ALA A 61 25.98 15.67 9.44
N PRO A 62 24.74 15.42 8.97
CA PRO A 62 23.66 16.40 9.08
C PRO A 62 23.28 16.58 10.55
N LYS A 63 23.15 17.85 10.96
CA LYS A 63 22.48 18.21 12.22
C LYS A 63 20.98 17.94 12.06
N LEU A 64 20.35 17.37 13.09
CA LEU A 64 18.94 17.01 13.00
C LEU A 64 18.02 18.21 13.22
N PRO A 65 16.93 18.33 12.46
CA PRO A 65 15.92 19.37 12.69
C PRO A 65 15.14 19.07 13.99
N ALA A 66 14.31 20.02 14.42
CA ALA A 66 13.42 19.80 15.56
C ALA A 66 12.36 18.71 15.27
N PHE A 67 11.93 18.59 14.01
CA PHE A 67 11.05 17.55 13.47
C PHE A 67 11.06 17.62 11.94
N LEU A 68 10.55 16.57 11.27
CA LEU A 68 10.40 16.53 9.81
C LEU A 68 9.16 17.33 9.36
N GLU A 69 9.34 18.31 8.48
CA GLU A 69 8.30 19.29 8.12
C GLU A 69 7.23 18.80 7.14
N ASN A 70 7.47 17.70 6.42
CA ASN A 70 6.54 17.11 5.45
C ASN A 70 5.39 16.30 6.10
N ASN A 71 4.93 16.74 7.27
CA ASN A 71 3.88 16.15 8.08
C ASN A 71 2.70 17.11 8.24
N PRO A 72 1.45 16.65 8.46
CA PRO A 72 0.36 17.52 8.85
C PRO A 72 0.69 18.22 10.18
N ILE A 73 0.82 19.54 10.15
CA ILE A 73 1.15 20.32 11.34
C ILE A 73 -0.13 20.70 12.06
N ILE A 74 -0.35 20.12 13.24
CA ILE A 74 -1.44 20.51 14.15
C ILE A 74 -0.82 21.46 15.18
N ASN A 75 -1.20 22.74 15.23
CA ASN A 75 -0.69 23.71 16.21
C ASN A 75 0.85 23.86 16.27
N GLY A 76 1.55 23.77 15.13
CA GLY A 76 2.99 24.04 15.02
C GLY A 76 3.92 22.81 15.11
N PHE A 77 3.44 21.66 15.59
CA PHE A 77 4.22 20.41 15.67
C PHE A 77 3.41 19.19 15.19
N PRO A 78 4.05 18.10 14.71
CA PRO A 78 3.34 16.87 14.30
C PRO A 78 2.50 16.23 15.42
N TRP A 79 2.97 16.32 16.67
CA TRP A 79 2.29 15.81 17.87
C TRP A 79 1.40 16.85 18.57
N GLY A 80 1.21 18.04 17.98
CA GLY A 80 0.38 19.09 18.57
C GLY A 80 0.93 19.70 19.86
N ALA A 81 0.03 20.04 20.79
CA ALA A 81 0.38 20.64 22.08
C ALA A 81 0.84 19.61 23.14
N LYS A 82 1.11 18.36 22.73
CA LYS A 82 1.53 17.27 23.61
C LYS A 82 2.96 17.49 24.08
N GLY A 83 3.19 17.40 25.38
CA GLY A 83 4.51 17.56 26.02
C GLY A 83 5.02 16.25 26.61
N ALA A 84 6.32 16.18 26.90
CA ALA A 84 6.96 14.98 27.44
C ALA A 84 6.44 14.54 28.82
N SER A 85 5.92 15.48 29.62
CA SER A 85 5.32 15.20 30.94
C SER A 85 3.80 15.07 30.93
N THR A 86 3.13 15.44 29.83
CA THR A 86 1.67 15.53 29.77
C THR A 86 1.02 14.52 28.84
N ALA A 87 1.77 13.94 27.91
CA ALA A 87 1.28 12.97 26.97
C ALA A 87 1.84 11.58 27.29
N ASP A 88 0.94 10.62 27.40
CA ASP A 88 1.26 9.21 27.47
C ASP A 88 2.11 8.81 26.24
N PRO A 89 3.34 8.30 26.41
CA PRO A 89 4.20 7.93 25.28
C PRO A 89 3.64 6.77 24.43
N TYR A 90 2.74 5.95 24.99
CA TYR A 90 2.17 4.76 24.34
C TYR A 90 0.87 5.04 23.60
N THR A 91 0.00 5.89 24.15
CA THR A 91 -1.31 6.24 23.55
C THR A 91 -1.40 7.66 23.03
N GLY A 92 -0.44 8.50 23.38
CA GLY A 92 -0.41 9.91 23.06
C GLY A 92 0.04 10.21 21.63
N ALA A 93 0.51 9.25 20.85
CA ALA A 93 0.86 9.50 19.45
C ALA A 93 -0.39 9.86 18.64
N ALA A 94 -0.35 10.96 17.87
CA ALA A 94 -1.36 11.20 16.85
C ALA A 94 -0.94 10.48 15.57
N ASP A 95 -1.86 9.78 14.89
CA ASP A 95 -1.55 9.23 13.57
C ASP A 95 -1.35 10.39 12.58
N THR A 96 -0.12 10.58 12.11
CA THR A 96 0.23 11.66 11.18
C THR A 96 -0.22 11.35 9.74
N GLY A 97 -0.58 10.11 9.44
CA GLY A 97 -0.90 9.64 8.09
C GLY A 97 0.29 9.61 7.13
N VAL A 98 1.50 9.90 7.61
CA VAL A 98 2.73 9.91 6.79
C VAL A 98 3.46 8.59 6.93
N THR A 99 3.90 8.05 5.80
CA THR A 99 4.75 6.86 5.73
C THR A 99 6.16 7.24 5.33
N ARG A 100 7.14 6.82 6.13
CA ARG A 100 8.58 6.96 5.89
C ARG A 100 9.10 5.65 5.32
N SER A 101 9.33 5.63 4.01
CA SER A 101 9.77 4.42 3.31
C SER A 101 11.29 4.41 3.12
N TYR A 102 11.93 3.30 3.47
CA TYR A 102 13.36 3.04 3.31
C TYR A 102 13.58 1.74 2.53
N ASP A 103 14.67 1.70 1.77
CA ASP A 103 15.06 0.54 0.97
C ASP A 103 16.49 0.13 1.36
N PHE A 104 16.61 -1.06 1.95
CA PHE A 104 17.85 -1.62 2.49
C PHE A 104 18.29 -2.77 1.60
N THR A 105 19.45 -2.62 0.94
CA THR A 105 20.15 -3.71 0.29
C THR A 105 21.27 -4.19 1.19
N ILE A 106 21.13 -5.41 1.71
CA ILE A 106 22.11 -6.05 2.59
C ILE A 106 23.08 -6.87 1.75
N ALA A 107 24.36 -6.52 1.77
CA ALA A 107 25.38 -7.22 0.99
C ALA A 107 26.73 -7.21 1.71
N ARG A 108 27.60 -8.17 1.37
CA ARG A 108 29.00 -8.12 1.81
C ARG A 108 29.75 -7.01 1.09
N GLY A 109 30.59 -6.29 1.83
CA GLY A 109 31.51 -5.31 1.30
C GLY A 109 32.79 -5.24 2.11
N THR A 110 33.88 -4.84 1.46
CA THR A 110 35.18 -4.65 2.09
C THR A 110 35.30 -3.22 2.58
N VAL A 111 35.57 -3.04 3.87
CA VAL A 111 35.69 -1.73 4.53
C VAL A 111 36.85 -1.74 5.53
N SER A 112 37.29 -0.55 5.96
CA SER A 112 38.37 -0.38 6.93
C SER A 112 38.05 0.76 7.91
N PRO A 113 37.06 0.59 8.80
CA PRO A 113 36.59 1.61 9.75
C PRO A 113 37.70 2.16 10.66
N ASP A 114 38.68 1.31 10.99
CA ASP A 114 39.84 1.67 11.82
C ASP A 114 41.19 1.55 11.11
N GLY A 115 41.16 1.38 9.78
CA GLY A 115 42.34 1.18 8.95
C GLY A 115 42.68 -0.28 8.71
N TYR A 116 42.09 -1.23 9.46
CA TYR A 116 42.19 -2.66 9.18
C TYR A 116 41.12 -3.09 8.18
N GLN A 117 41.53 -3.59 7.02
CA GLN A 117 40.59 -4.01 5.99
C GLN A 117 39.99 -5.38 6.28
N LYS A 118 38.66 -5.47 6.39
CA LYS A 118 37.91 -6.72 6.49
C LYS A 118 36.65 -6.72 5.62
N ASN A 119 36.12 -7.92 5.37
CA ASN A 119 34.78 -8.07 4.81
C ASN A 119 33.76 -7.91 5.93
N MET A 120 32.74 -7.10 5.67
CA MET A 120 31.63 -6.80 6.58
C MET A 120 30.31 -6.97 5.85
N LEU A 121 29.24 -7.15 6.62
CA LEU A 121 27.89 -7.10 6.11
C LEU A 121 27.40 -5.65 6.22
N LEU A 122 26.98 -5.07 5.09
CA LEU A 122 26.69 -3.65 4.98
C LEU A 122 25.26 -3.42 4.50
N ILE A 123 24.64 -2.34 4.98
CA ILE A 123 23.34 -1.88 4.53
C ILE A 123 23.56 -0.71 3.59
N ASN A 124 23.15 -0.86 2.33
CA ASN A 124 23.39 0.11 1.27
C ASN A 124 24.89 0.46 1.10
N GLY A 125 25.76 -0.50 1.42
CA GLY A 125 27.20 -0.31 1.39
C GLY A 125 27.75 0.66 2.44
N GLN A 126 27.03 0.95 3.52
CA GLN A 126 27.46 1.89 4.58
C GLN A 126 27.76 1.17 5.90
N TYR A 127 28.74 1.69 6.64
CA TYR A 127 29.00 1.37 8.04
C TYR A 127 29.34 2.66 8.80
N PRO A 128 28.60 3.03 9.86
CA PRO A 128 27.31 2.46 10.27
C PRO A 128 26.24 2.56 9.17
N GLY A 129 25.17 1.77 9.29
CA GLY A 129 24.03 1.81 8.36
C GLY A 129 23.31 3.17 8.32
N PRO A 130 22.45 3.40 7.31
CA PRO A 130 21.74 4.67 7.13
C PRO A 130 20.80 5.02 8.29
N LEU A 131 20.73 6.31 8.65
CA LEU A 131 19.77 6.79 9.66
C LEU A 131 18.33 6.62 9.18
N ILE A 132 17.49 5.99 10.02
CA ILE A 132 16.03 6.09 9.91
C ILE A 132 15.56 7.28 10.73
N GLU A 133 14.73 8.12 10.14
CA GLU A 133 14.22 9.35 10.74
C GLU A 133 12.71 9.46 10.54
N ALA A 134 11.98 9.63 11.63
CA ALA A 134 10.52 9.74 11.61
C ALA A 134 10.04 10.74 12.66
N ASN A 135 8.80 11.23 12.55
CA ASN A 135 8.15 11.92 13.67
C ASN A 135 7.28 10.94 14.46
N TRP A 136 7.05 11.23 15.73
CA TRP A 136 6.17 10.45 16.60
C TRP A 136 4.78 10.29 15.96
N GLY A 137 4.37 9.04 15.73
CA GLY A 137 3.09 8.69 15.08
C GLY A 137 3.14 8.45 13.56
N ASP A 138 4.27 8.75 12.90
CA ASP A 138 4.52 8.34 11.51
C ASP A 138 4.49 6.81 11.39
N THR A 139 4.25 6.29 10.19
CA THR A 139 4.47 4.88 9.85
C THR A 139 5.87 4.72 9.28
N ILE A 140 6.71 3.84 9.83
CA ILE A 140 7.99 3.46 9.25
C ILE A 140 7.78 2.22 8.39
N GLN A 141 8.29 2.24 7.17
CA GLN A 141 8.27 1.12 6.24
C GLN A 141 9.68 0.86 5.72
N VAL A 142 10.22 -0.33 5.92
CA VAL A 142 11.57 -0.68 5.48
C VAL A 142 11.53 -1.96 4.65
N THR A 143 11.90 -1.87 3.38
CA THR A 143 12.10 -3.04 2.51
C THR A 143 13.53 -3.54 2.66
N VAL A 144 13.68 -4.74 3.19
CA VAL A 144 14.96 -5.42 3.38
C VAL A 144 15.17 -6.39 2.23
N ASN A 145 16.18 -6.16 1.41
CA ASN A 145 16.61 -7.04 0.32
C ASN A 145 17.88 -7.75 0.74
N ASN A 146 17.83 -9.08 0.83
CA ASN A 146 18.98 -9.89 1.16
C ASN A 146 19.78 -10.19 -0.10
N ALA A 147 20.89 -9.47 -0.32
CA ALA A 147 21.84 -9.68 -1.40
C ALA A 147 23.17 -10.30 -0.89
N ILE A 148 23.15 -10.95 0.27
CA ILE A 148 24.34 -11.58 0.84
C ILE A 148 24.76 -12.76 -0.05
N SER A 149 25.96 -12.66 -0.60
CA SER A 149 26.55 -13.70 -1.45
C SER A 149 27.97 -14.00 -0.98
N GLY A 150 28.36 -15.27 -1.07
CA GLY A 150 29.71 -15.76 -0.76
C GLY A 150 30.13 -15.67 0.71
N PRO A 151 29.67 -16.57 1.61
CA PRO A 151 28.59 -17.55 1.47
C PRO A 151 27.21 -16.92 1.62
N ALA A 152 26.20 -17.55 1.02
CA ALA A 152 24.82 -17.10 1.10
C ALA A 152 24.23 -17.45 2.49
N GLU A 153 23.56 -16.49 3.12
CA GLU A 153 22.97 -16.65 4.46
C GLU A 153 21.66 -15.88 4.57
N GLY A 154 20.75 -16.33 5.44
CA GLY A 154 19.53 -15.59 5.76
C GLY A 154 19.83 -14.28 6.48
N THR A 155 18.85 -13.40 6.61
CA THR A 155 18.96 -12.21 7.45
C THR A 155 17.60 -11.82 8.00
N ALA A 156 17.54 -11.11 9.12
CA ALA A 156 16.31 -10.60 9.70
C ALA A 156 16.64 -9.34 10.49
N MET A 157 15.86 -8.28 10.31
CA MET A 157 16.14 -6.97 10.89
C MET A 157 15.18 -6.67 12.03
N HIS A 158 15.73 -6.47 13.23
CA HIS A 158 15.01 -6.05 14.42
C HIS A 158 15.12 -4.54 14.65
N TRP A 159 14.07 -3.96 15.22
CA TRP A 159 13.90 -2.53 15.46
C TRP A 159 13.91 -2.26 16.97
N HIS A 160 15.12 -2.12 17.50
CA HIS A 160 15.38 -2.15 18.94
C HIS A 160 14.53 -1.14 19.72
N GLY A 161 13.90 -1.60 20.80
CA GLY A 161 13.07 -0.78 21.69
C GLY A 161 11.72 -0.32 21.10
N LEU A 162 11.36 -0.69 19.87
CA LEU A 162 10.01 -0.42 19.35
C LEU A 162 9.03 -1.49 19.83
N ASN A 163 7.86 -1.05 20.30
CA ASN A 163 6.90 -1.94 20.95
C ASN A 163 6.18 -2.90 19.98
N GLN A 164 6.27 -2.68 18.67
CA GLN A 164 5.62 -3.51 17.63
C GLN A 164 4.13 -3.80 17.91
N LEU A 165 3.42 -2.80 18.44
CA LEU A 165 2.03 -2.95 18.87
C LEU A 165 1.11 -3.30 17.69
N ASN A 166 0.50 -4.48 17.73
CA ASN A 166 -0.28 -5.07 16.63
C ASN A 166 0.52 -5.27 15.32
N THR A 167 1.86 -5.34 15.41
CA THR A 167 2.78 -5.60 14.29
C THR A 167 3.86 -6.57 14.71
N GLU A 168 3.53 -7.56 15.55
CA GLU A 168 4.48 -8.49 16.16
C GLU A 168 5.26 -9.30 15.11
N TRP A 169 4.64 -9.59 13.95
CA TRP A 169 5.30 -10.24 12.82
C TRP A 169 6.41 -9.40 12.17
N ALA A 170 6.42 -8.09 12.40
CA ALA A 170 7.42 -7.16 11.88
C ALA A 170 8.61 -6.95 12.84
N ASP A 171 8.62 -7.61 14.00
CA ASP A 171 9.67 -7.44 15.03
C ASP A 171 11.05 -7.91 14.59
N GLY A 172 11.14 -8.83 13.62
CA GLY A 172 12.42 -9.17 13.01
C GLY A 172 13.23 -10.27 13.68
N VAL A 173 12.62 -11.15 14.48
CA VAL A 173 13.30 -12.19 15.26
C VAL A 173 13.11 -13.57 14.61
N PRO A 174 14.17 -14.16 14.01
CA PRO A 174 14.15 -15.51 13.46
C PRO A 174 13.74 -16.57 14.49
N GLY A 175 12.82 -17.46 14.11
CA GLY A 175 12.35 -18.54 14.99
C GLY A 175 11.33 -18.10 16.05
N VAL A 176 11.04 -16.80 16.15
CA VAL A 176 9.98 -16.26 17.02
C VAL A 176 8.92 -15.56 16.19
N SER A 177 9.22 -14.39 15.62
CA SER A 177 8.24 -13.57 14.89
C SER A 177 8.21 -13.86 13.38
N MET A 178 9.32 -14.35 12.81
CA MET A 178 9.44 -14.63 11.39
C MET A 178 10.47 -15.70 11.08
N CYS A 179 10.46 -16.22 9.85
CA CYS A 179 11.61 -16.91 9.27
C CYS A 179 12.64 -15.89 8.75
N PRO A 180 13.94 -16.24 8.67
CA PRO A 180 14.93 -15.40 8.00
C PRO A 180 14.56 -15.08 6.55
N VAL A 181 14.82 -13.86 6.11
CA VAL A 181 14.76 -13.47 4.70
C VAL A 181 15.85 -14.24 3.96
N PRO A 182 15.51 -15.14 3.01
CA PRO A 182 16.50 -15.97 2.33
C PRO A 182 17.38 -15.13 1.39
N PRO A 183 18.58 -15.61 1.01
CA PRO A 183 19.39 -14.98 -0.03
C PRO A 183 18.61 -14.76 -1.32
N GLY A 184 18.69 -13.54 -1.87
CA GLY A 184 17.93 -13.10 -3.04
C GLY A 184 16.45 -12.77 -2.76
N GLY A 185 15.98 -12.98 -1.53
CA GLY A 185 14.65 -12.62 -1.07
C GLY A 185 14.55 -11.20 -0.54
N SER A 186 13.31 -10.76 -0.34
CA SER A 186 13.00 -9.45 0.22
C SER A 186 11.81 -9.53 1.17
N PHE A 187 11.80 -8.68 2.19
CA PHE A 187 10.69 -8.54 3.13
C PHE A 187 10.51 -7.08 3.54
N THR A 188 9.27 -6.61 3.59
CA THR A 188 8.96 -5.22 3.97
C THR A 188 8.36 -5.19 5.38
N HIS A 189 9.09 -4.60 6.32
CA HIS A 189 8.59 -4.30 7.65
C HIS A 189 7.75 -3.02 7.60
N THR A 190 6.61 -2.99 8.30
CA THR A 190 5.76 -1.80 8.41
C THR A 190 5.20 -1.73 9.83
N PHE A 191 5.52 -0.65 10.54
CA PHE A 191 5.12 -0.45 11.94
C PHE A 191 5.04 1.04 12.26
N LYS A 192 4.41 1.38 13.39
CA LYS A 192 4.28 2.78 13.84
C LYS A 192 5.54 3.25 14.57
N ALA A 193 5.91 4.51 14.35
CA ALA A 193 6.99 5.21 15.05
C ALA A 193 6.51 5.63 16.45
N THR A 194 6.32 4.65 17.32
CA THR A 194 5.89 4.80 18.71
C THR A 194 6.63 3.76 19.56
N PRO A 195 7.41 4.16 20.59
CA PRO A 195 7.54 5.51 21.17
C PRO A 195 8.49 6.46 20.39
N TYR A 196 8.81 7.64 20.94
CA TYR A 196 9.69 8.65 20.34
C TYR A 196 11.00 8.81 21.11
N GLY A 197 12.11 9.14 20.44
CA GLY A 197 13.42 9.25 21.05
C GLY A 197 14.53 8.68 20.17
N SER A 198 15.54 8.08 20.78
CA SER A 198 16.73 7.55 20.13
C SER A 198 16.78 6.03 20.26
N THR A 199 16.96 5.33 19.14
CA THR A 199 17.21 3.89 19.13
C THR A 199 18.06 3.49 17.90
N PHE A 200 18.14 2.20 17.61
CA PHE A 200 18.83 1.64 16.47
C PHE A 200 18.09 0.41 15.93
N TYR A 201 18.44 -0.02 14.74
CA TYR A 201 18.06 -1.32 14.20
C TYR A 201 19.31 -2.19 14.06
N HIS A 202 19.14 -3.50 14.06
CA HIS A 202 20.23 -4.44 13.81
C HIS A 202 19.72 -5.77 13.26
N SER A 203 20.63 -6.56 12.67
CA SER A 203 20.31 -7.95 12.33
C SER A 203 20.11 -8.76 13.62
N HIS A 204 19.05 -9.57 13.64
CA HIS A 204 18.76 -10.55 14.69
C HIS A 204 18.99 -11.99 14.20
N TYR A 205 19.60 -12.14 13.02
CA TYR A 205 20.05 -13.44 12.51
C TYR A 205 21.43 -13.78 13.09
N SER A 206 21.47 -14.70 14.05
CA SER A 206 22.69 -15.10 14.75
C SER A 206 23.46 -13.85 15.24
N SER A 207 24.78 -13.80 15.05
CA SER A 207 25.63 -12.65 15.43
C SER A 207 25.99 -11.76 14.22
N GLN A 208 25.16 -11.72 13.17
CA GLN A 208 25.45 -10.93 11.96
C GLN A 208 25.69 -9.44 12.24
N TYR A 209 25.04 -8.87 13.27
CA TYR A 209 25.24 -7.46 13.60
C TYR A 209 26.68 -7.15 14.04
N ALA A 210 27.43 -8.15 14.55
CA ALA A 210 28.85 -8.01 14.86
C ALA A 210 29.74 -7.80 13.64
N ASP A 211 29.25 -8.13 12.44
CA ASP A 211 29.91 -7.83 11.17
C ASP A 211 29.40 -6.56 10.49
N GLY A 212 28.55 -5.77 11.16
CA GLY A 212 28.18 -4.42 10.74
C GLY A 212 26.72 -4.17 10.35
N LEU A 213 25.83 -5.16 10.50
CA LEU A 213 24.40 -4.99 10.21
C LEU A 213 23.63 -4.28 11.32
N TRP A 214 23.87 -2.99 11.48
CA TRP A 214 23.12 -2.11 12.36
C TRP A 214 23.16 -0.66 11.87
N GLY A 215 22.24 0.18 12.37
CA GLY A 215 22.23 1.61 12.10
C GLY A 215 21.22 2.36 12.99
N PRO A 216 21.34 3.68 13.14
CA PRO A 216 20.54 4.44 14.09
C PRO A 216 19.11 4.70 13.61
N ILE A 217 18.21 4.88 14.56
CA ILE A 217 16.84 5.37 14.37
C ILE A 217 16.62 6.58 15.27
N VAL A 218 16.10 7.67 14.72
CA VAL A 218 15.63 8.83 15.48
C VAL A 218 14.15 9.06 15.20
N ILE A 219 13.35 9.04 16.26
CA ILE A 219 11.94 9.40 16.19
C ILE A 219 11.77 10.73 16.93
N HIS A 220 11.48 11.80 16.18
CA HIS A 220 11.27 13.13 16.72
C HIS A 220 10.02 13.20 17.57
N GLY A 221 10.10 13.89 18.70
CA GLY A 221 9.00 14.06 19.62
C GLY A 221 9.15 15.32 20.48
N PRO A 222 8.27 15.50 21.47
CA PRO A 222 8.28 16.64 22.36
C PRO A 222 9.66 16.92 22.96
N LYS A 223 10.06 18.20 22.99
CA LYS A 223 11.25 18.62 23.72
C LYS A 223 10.99 18.54 25.23
N ASN A 224 11.87 17.85 25.94
CA ASN A 224 11.84 17.71 27.40
C ASN A 224 12.92 18.54 28.12
N TYR A 225 13.89 19.08 27.37
CA TYR A 225 14.94 19.97 27.87
C TYR A 225 15.35 20.97 26.77
N PRO A 226 15.73 22.22 27.11
CA PRO A 226 16.18 23.20 26.11
C PRO A 226 17.56 22.83 25.54
N TYR A 227 17.66 22.82 24.22
CA TYR A 227 18.90 22.72 23.46
C TYR A 227 18.77 23.49 22.14
N ASP A 228 19.90 23.94 21.61
CA ASP A 228 19.98 24.75 20.38
C ASP A 228 20.21 23.86 19.15
N ILE A 229 21.10 22.87 19.27
CA ILE A 229 21.60 22.06 18.16
C ILE A 229 21.43 20.59 18.50
N ASP A 230 20.85 19.80 17.60
CA ASP A 230 20.85 18.33 17.69
C ASP A 230 21.93 17.78 16.76
N LEU A 231 22.98 17.20 17.34
CA LEU A 231 24.09 16.59 16.60
C LEU A 231 23.75 15.21 16.06
N GLY A 232 22.62 14.63 16.49
CA GLY A 232 22.20 13.30 16.08
C GLY A 232 22.91 12.16 16.82
N PRO A 233 22.95 10.95 16.21
CA PRO A 233 23.50 9.74 16.81
C PRO A 233 25.01 9.80 17.09
N VAL A 234 25.40 9.29 18.26
CA VAL A 234 26.78 9.02 18.67
C VAL A 234 26.85 7.56 19.12
N THR A 235 27.28 6.69 18.22
CA THR A 235 27.30 5.24 18.45
C THR A 235 28.63 4.79 19.02
N LEU A 236 28.59 3.87 19.99
CA LEU A 236 29.75 3.31 20.69
C LEU A 236 29.76 1.80 20.45
N ASN A 237 30.86 1.24 19.94
CA ASN A 237 30.91 -0.16 19.53
C ASN A 237 32.34 -0.75 19.65
N ASP A 238 32.44 -1.89 20.31
CA ASP A 238 33.61 -2.77 20.23
C ASP A 238 33.71 -3.43 18.85
N TYR A 239 34.93 -3.57 18.34
CA TYR A 239 35.17 -3.94 16.96
C TYR A 239 36.14 -5.09 16.85
N TYR A 240 35.77 -6.08 16.03
CA TYR A 240 36.52 -7.30 15.78
C TYR A 240 37.00 -7.34 14.33
N HIS A 241 38.28 -7.62 14.13
CA HIS A 241 38.91 -7.77 12.80
C HIS A 241 38.55 -9.11 12.15
N LYS A 242 38.35 -10.16 12.96
CA LYS A 242 37.80 -11.44 12.50
C LYS A 242 36.33 -11.26 12.07
N GLY A 243 35.90 -12.06 11.08
CA GLY A 243 34.50 -12.10 10.68
C GLY A 243 33.62 -12.70 11.78
N TYR A 244 32.37 -12.25 11.88
CA TYR A 244 31.48 -12.61 12.98
C TYR A 244 31.35 -14.14 13.18
N PHE A 245 31.27 -14.90 12.08
CA PHE A 245 31.11 -16.36 12.14
C PHE A 245 32.32 -17.06 12.75
N THR A 246 33.54 -16.58 12.46
CA THR A 246 34.77 -17.13 13.05
C THR A 246 34.87 -16.82 14.55
N VAL A 247 34.44 -15.63 14.97
CA VAL A 247 34.36 -15.29 16.40
C VAL A 247 33.34 -16.21 17.08
N LEU A 248 32.17 -16.39 16.48
CA LEU A 248 31.11 -17.25 17.00
C LEU A 248 31.52 -18.73 17.09
N GLU A 249 32.22 -19.25 16.08
CA GLU A 249 32.73 -20.63 16.08
C GLU A 249 33.69 -20.89 17.24
N GLY A 250 34.54 -19.91 17.57
CA GLY A 250 35.41 -19.99 18.75
C GLY A 250 34.62 -19.98 20.06
N VAL A 251 33.71 -19.02 20.22
CA VAL A 251 32.89 -18.85 21.44
C VAL A 251 31.99 -20.07 21.69
N MET A 252 31.44 -20.64 20.62
CA MET A 252 30.59 -21.84 20.67
C MET A 252 31.39 -23.13 20.51
N GLY A 253 32.72 -23.08 20.61
CA GLY A 253 33.59 -24.27 20.51
C GLY A 253 33.52 -25.18 21.74
N THR A 254 34.17 -26.34 21.65
CA THR A 254 34.32 -27.29 22.77
C THR A 254 35.72 -27.24 23.40
N ASP A 255 36.65 -26.47 22.83
CA ASP A 255 37.97 -26.27 23.41
C ASP A 255 37.92 -25.18 24.48
N LEU A 256 37.63 -25.60 25.70
CA LEU A 256 37.53 -24.70 26.85
C LEU A 256 38.88 -24.38 27.49
N SER A 257 39.98 -24.94 26.96
CA SER A 257 41.33 -24.73 27.50
C SER A 257 41.96 -23.43 26.99
N ASP A 258 41.52 -22.94 25.83
CA ASP A 258 41.93 -21.67 25.26
C ASP A 258 40.92 -20.57 25.61
N GLU A 259 41.24 -19.80 26.65
CA GLU A 259 40.42 -18.68 27.11
C GLU A 259 40.19 -17.62 26.02
N SER A 260 41.09 -17.48 25.05
CA SER A 260 40.97 -16.52 23.96
C SER A 260 39.90 -16.88 22.92
N LEU A 261 39.48 -18.16 22.89
CA LEU A 261 38.38 -18.63 22.06
C LEU A 261 37.04 -18.46 22.78
N VAL A 262 37.00 -18.76 24.07
CA VAL A 262 35.78 -18.66 24.90
C VAL A 262 35.40 -17.19 25.15
N ARG A 263 36.41 -16.34 25.34
CA ARG A 263 36.28 -14.92 25.72
C ARG A 263 37.12 -14.04 24.80
N PRO A 264 36.71 -13.89 23.53
CA PRO A 264 37.53 -13.23 22.52
C PRO A 264 37.64 -11.74 22.82
N ALA A 265 38.88 -11.26 22.88
CA ALA A 265 39.15 -9.84 23.05
C ALA A 265 38.71 -9.06 21.80
N SER A 266 38.06 -7.91 21.97
CA SER A 266 37.85 -7.01 20.84
C SER A 266 39.18 -6.40 20.40
N ASP A 267 39.35 -6.22 19.09
CA ASP A 267 40.57 -5.65 18.53
C ASP A 267 40.63 -4.13 18.75
N ASN A 268 39.46 -3.47 18.67
CA ASN A 268 39.34 -2.03 18.82
C ASN A 268 38.01 -1.60 19.47
N ASN A 269 37.88 -0.31 19.71
CA ASN A 269 36.65 0.35 20.16
C ASN A 269 36.41 1.60 19.30
N LEU A 270 35.18 1.83 18.84
CA LEU A 270 34.85 2.84 17.84
C LEU A 270 33.79 3.84 18.35
N ILE A 271 33.95 5.11 17.95
CA ILE A 271 32.89 6.13 18.07
C ILE A 271 32.41 6.47 16.65
N ASN A 272 31.10 6.37 16.39
CA ASN A 272 30.50 6.56 15.06
C ASN A 272 31.20 5.77 13.94
N GLY A 273 31.65 4.56 14.27
CA GLY A 273 32.33 3.64 13.34
C GLY A 273 33.76 4.05 12.97
N LYS A 274 34.45 4.84 13.79
CA LYS A 274 35.83 5.28 13.53
C LYS A 274 36.70 5.21 14.77
N MET A 275 37.94 4.78 14.58
CA MET A 275 39.04 4.88 15.53
C MET A 275 40.34 4.59 14.78
N ASP A 276 41.50 5.08 15.24
CA ASP A 276 42.76 4.63 14.66
C ASP A 276 43.20 3.29 15.26
N PHE A 277 43.71 2.39 14.42
CA PHE A 277 44.39 1.17 14.86
C PHE A 277 45.89 1.23 14.51
N ALA A 278 46.75 0.83 15.45
CA ALA A 278 48.19 0.81 15.24
C ALA A 278 48.61 -0.50 14.54
N CYS A 279 48.85 -0.46 13.22
CA CYS A 279 49.18 -1.62 12.40
C CYS A 279 50.61 -2.22 12.65
N GLY A 280 51.30 -1.86 13.74
CA GLY A 280 52.70 -2.20 13.99
C GLY A 280 52.94 -3.69 14.27
N ASN A 281 53.80 -4.33 13.48
CA ASN A 281 54.16 -5.77 13.52
C ASN A 281 52.99 -6.78 13.39
N SER A 282 51.78 -6.34 13.06
CA SER A 282 50.74 -7.22 12.51
C SER A 282 51.13 -7.67 11.09
N THR A 283 52.13 -8.56 11.02
CA THR A 283 52.31 -9.55 9.95
C THR A 283 51.23 -10.64 10.02
N GLY A 284 50.28 -10.53 10.95
CA GLY A 284 49.06 -11.31 10.95
C GLY A 284 48.18 -10.89 9.78
N ASN A 285 48.33 -11.61 8.67
CA ASN A 285 47.36 -11.75 7.57
C ASN A 285 46.00 -11.14 7.93
N SER A 286 45.73 -9.88 7.54
CA SER A 286 44.36 -9.65 7.09
C SER A 286 44.18 -10.65 5.95
N THR A 287 43.06 -11.37 5.93
CA THR A 287 42.74 -12.25 4.81
C THR A 287 42.76 -11.51 3.46
N MET A 288 42.83 -10.16 3.49
CA MET A 288 42.95 -9.24 2.36
C MET A 288 44.24 -8.38 2.30
N GLY A 289 45.22 -8.58 3.18
CA GLY A 289 46.58 -8.01 3.12
C GLY A 289 46.78 -6.50 3.38
N THR A 290 45.76 -5.71 3.73
CA THR A 290 45.89 -4.23 3.86
C THR A 290 45.50 -3.72 5.25
N CYS A 291 46.45 -3.09 5.96
CA CYS A 291 46.22 -2.31 7.19
C CYS A 291 46.90 -0.95 7.03
N VAL A 292 46.16 0.14 7.21
CA VAL A 292 46.67 1.50 7.06
C VAL A 292 46.56 2.23 8.39
N ASN A 293 47.69 2.74 8.88
CA ASN A 293 47.69 3.60 10.07
C ASN A 293 46.94 4.91 9.77
N ASN A 294 46.34 5.50 10.80
CA ASN A 294 45.67 6.80 10.72
C ASN A 294 44.44 6.79 9.78
N ALA A 295 43.48 5.92 10.09
CA ALA A 295 42.18 5.84 9.41
C ALA A 295 41.30 7.08 9.66
N GLY A 296 41.62 7.83 10.72
CA GLY A 296 40.96 9.06 11.10
C GLY A 296 39.89 8.83 12.17
N LEU A 297 39.80 9.79 13.09
CA LEU A 297 38.84 9.77 14.18
C LEU A 297 37.52 10.42 13.79
N SER A 298 36.46 10.09 14.53
CA SER A 298 35.20 10.81 14.45
C SER A 298 35.37 12.28 14.85
N LYS A 299 34.72 13.17 14.12
CA LYS A 299 34.80 14.63 14.32
C LYS A 299 33.42 15.24 14.55
N PHE A 300 33.35 16.17 15.49
CA PHE A 300 32.15 16.91 15.84
C PHE A 300 32.45 18.41 15.90
N SER A 301 31.45 19.24 15.62
CA SER A 301 31.56 20.70 15.69
C SER A 301 30.69 21.26 16.80
N PHE A 302 31.31 21.97 17.74
CA PHE A 302 30.63 22.71 18.79
C PHE A 302 30.62 24.21 18.45
N THR A 303 29.65 24.92 19.03
CA THR A 303 29.55 26.38 18.95
C THR A 303 29.52 26.95 20.36
N SER A 304 30.48 27.82 20.70
CA SER A 304 30.62 28.39 22.04
C SER A 304 29.30 29.02 22.53
N GLY A 305 28.93 28.74 23.77
CA GLY A 305 27.70 29.21 24.41
C GLY A 305 26.40 28.55 23.92
N LYS A 306 26.47 27.52 23.07
CA LYS A 306 25.30 26.74 22.61
C LYS A 306 25.17 25.40 23.32
N LYS A 307 23.93 24.94 23.46
CA LYS A 307 23.57 23.62 24.00
C LYS A 307 23.39 22.60 22.88
N HIS A 308 24.16 21.52 22.93
CA HIS A 308 24.20 20.48 21.91
C HIS A 308 23.59 19.20 22.47
N ARG A 309 22.56 18.65 21.80
CA ARG A 309 22.03 17.31 22.09
C ARG A 309 22.86 16.27 21.35
N LEU A 310 23.34 15.26 22.07
CA LEU A 310 24.01 14.08 21.54
C LEU A 310 23.19 12.85 21.94
N ARG A 311 23.00 11.92 21.00
CA ARG A 311 22.17 10.72 21.20
C ARG A 311 23.07 9.51 21.29
N LEU A 312 23.50 9.17 22.51
CA LEU A 312 24.44 8.06 22.74
C LEU A 312 23.73 6.73 22.50
N ILE A 313 24.37 5.83 21.76
CA ILE A 313 23.83 4.48 21.48
C ILE A 313 24.98 3.49 21.64
N ASN A 314 24.87 2.55 22.58
CA ASN A 314 25.81 1.44 22.62
C ASN A 314 25.36 0.35 21.64
N THR A 315 26.01 0.31 20.47
CA THR A 315 25.79 -0.71 19.44
C THR A 315 26.85 -1.82 19.50
N GLY A 316 27.54 -1.93 20.63
CA GLY A 316 28.54 -2.98 20.92
C GLY A 316 27.97 -4.40 20.87
N ILE A 317 28.88 -5.36 20.85
CA ILE A 317 28.61 -6.80 20.77
C ILE A 317 28.55 -7.40 22.17
N ALA A 318 29.56 -7.07 22.97
CA ALA A 318 29.65 -7.46 24.38
C ALA A 318 29.96 -6.26 25.29
N ALA A 319 30.66 -5.24 24.77
CA ALA A 319 31.24 -4.17 25.58
C ALA A 319 30.23 -3.25 26.29
N ILE A 320 30.38 -3.15 27.61
CA ILE A 320 29.84 -2.04 28.41
C ILE A 320 30.76 -0.82 28.27
N GLN A 321 30.18 0.31 27.87
CA GLN A 321 30.88 1.52 27.49
C GLN A 321 30.71 2.61 28.55
N LYS A 322 31.80 3.28 28.90
CA LYS A 322 31.79 4.51 29.71
C LYS A 322 32.14 5.70 28.83
N PHE A 323 31.17 6.58 28.63
CA PHE A 323 31.29 7.75 27.77
C PHE A 323 31.56 9.02 28.59
N SER A 324 32.47 9.86 28.11
CA SER A 324 32.75 11.18 28.70
C SER A 324 33.24 12.18 27.66
N ILE A 325 33.10 13.47 27.96
CA ILE A 325 33.72 14.56 27.21
C ILE A 325 34.65 15.30 28.17
N ASP A 326 35.90 15.49 27.75
CA ASP A 326 36.91 16.18 28.55
C ASP A 326 36.43 17.59 28.90
N ASN A 327 36.65 18.03 30.14
CA ASN A 327 36.27 19.36 30.66
C ASN A 327 34.76 19.70 30.64
N HIS A 328 33.86 18.78 30.27
CA HIS A 328 32.42 19.06 30.18
C HIS A 328 31.59 18.19 31.12
N ASN A 329 30.56 18.80 31.70
CA ASN A 329 29.44 18.09 32.31
C ASN A 329 28.41 17.75 31.22
N MET A 330 27.65 16.67 31.45
CA MET A 330 26.58 16.22 30.57
C MET A 330 25.27 16.19 31.34
N THR A 331 24.25 16.87 30.80
CA THR A 331 22.89 16.76 31.33
C THR A 331 22.18 15.59 30.65
N VAL A 332 21.87 14.52 31.37
CA VAL A 332 21.09 13.39 30.85
C VAL A 332 19.62 13.79 30.79
N ILE A 333 18.97 13.55 29.65
CA ILE A 333 17.57 13.96 29.42
C ILE A 333 16.66 12.79 29.02
N ALA A 334 17.21 11.69 28.51
CA ALA A 334 16.41 10.49 28.25
C ALA A 334 17.29 9.23 28.38
N ASN A 335 16.67 8.14 28.81
CA ASN A 335 17.25 6.80 28.77
C ASN A 335 16.38 5.93 27.87
N ASP A 336 16.99 5.29 26.89
CA ASP A 336 16.29 4.55 25.84
C ASP A 336 15.23 5.44 25.17
N PHE A 337 13.98 4.99 25.05
CA PHE A 337 12.87 5.83 24.55
C PHE A 337 12.20 6.72 25.60
N ILE A 338 12.69 6.72 26.85
CA ILE A 338 12.02 7.37 27.97
C ILE A 338 12.66 8.72 28.31
N PRO A 339 11.97 9.85 28.09
CA PRO A 339 12.37 11.13 28.65
C PRO A 339 12.33 11.08 30.18
N ILE A 340 13.40 11.54 30.81
CA ILE A 340 13.54 11.56 32.26
C ILE A 340 13.66 13.00 32.79
N VAL A 341 13.48 13.15 34.10
CA VAL A 341 13.84 14.38 34.82
C VAL A 341 15.35 14.59 34.65
N PRO A 342 15.79 15.73 34.10
CA PRO A 342 17.20 15.93 33.79
C PRO A 342 18.10 15.92 35.03
N TYR A 343 19.25 15.25 34.94
CA TYR A 343 20.31 15.30 35.94
C TYR A 343 21.68 15.44 35.28
N GLU A 344 22.67 15.91 36.04
CA GLU A 344 24.03 16.09 35.54
C GLU A 344 24.94 14.94 35.95
N THR A 345 25.82 14.55 35.03
CA THR A 345 26.90 13.59 35.26
C THR A 345 28.12 13.94 34.40
N THR A 346 29.30 13.45 34.78
CA THR A 346 30.53 13.56 33.98
C THR A 346 30.82 12.29 33.18
N ILE A 347 30.16 11.17 33.51
CA ILE A 347 30.33 9.88 32.85
C ILE A 347 28.96 9.22 32.69
N VAL A 348 28.68 8.70 31.49
CA VAL A 348 27.50 7.89 31.22
C VAL A 348 27.93 6.45 30.97
N THR A 349 27.37 5.51 31.72
CA THR A 349 27.61 4.07 31.52
C THR A 349 26.46 3.46 30.71
N LEU A 350 26.78 2.90 29.54
CA LEU A 350 25.83 2.24 28.66
C LEU A 350 26.18 0.75 28.49
N GLY A 351 25.27 -0.14 28.85
CA GLY A 351 25.29 -1.54 28.44
C GLY A 351 24.90 -1.69 26.96
N VAL A 352 25.22 -2.84 26.36
CA VAL A 352 24.88 -3.13 24.97
C VAL A 352 23.38 -2.93 24.74
N GLY A 353 23.00 -2.18 23.70
CA GLY A 353 21.62 -1.86 23.34
C GLY A 353 21.04 -0.63 24.03
N GLN A 354 21.64 -0.14 25.11
CA GLN A 354 21.15 1.06 25.80
C GLN A 354 21.40 2.34 25.01
N ARG A 355 20.49 3.30 25.15
CA ARG A 355 20.64 4.66 24.64
C ARG A 355 20.53 5.67 25.76
N THR A 356 21.23 6.78 25.61
CA THR A 356 21.11 7.91 26.52
C THR A 356 21.22 9.19 25.72
N ASP A 357 20.21 10.05 25.83
CA ASP A 357 20.26 11.37 25.25
C ASP A 357 20.84 12.33 26.28
N ILE A 358 21.89 13.05 25.88
CA ILE A 358 22.56 14.04 26.71
C ILE A 358 22.51 15.41 26.05
N VAL A 359 22.58 16.45 26.86
CA VAL A 359 22.80 17.83 26.43
C VAL A 359 24.08 18.35 27.05
N VAL A 360 24.91 18.95 26.20
CA VAL A 360 26.23 19.48 26.57
C VAL A 360 26.26 20.95 26.21
N GLU A 361 26.56 21.79 27.19
CA GLU A 361 26.80 23.22 26.98
C GLU A 361 28.25 23.43 26.55
N ALA A 362 28.46 24.05 25.40
CA ALA A 362 29.80 24.29 24.87
C ALA A 362 30.43 25.51 25.56
N THR A 363 31.15 25.27 26.66
CA THR A 363 31.76 26.31 27.50
C THR A 363 33.22 26.63 27.15
N GLY A 364 33.80 25.92 26.17
CA GLY A 364 35.17 26.18 25.68
C GLY A 364 35.28 27.45 24.85
N ASP A 365 36.53 27.89 24.63
CA ASP A 365 36.83 29.01 23.74
C ASP A 365 36.67 28.60 22.26
N PRO A 366 36.35 29.54 21.35
CA PRO A 366 36.15 29.23 19.92
C PRO A 366 37.31 28.48 19.23
N THR A 367 38.53 28.58 19.76
CA THR A 367 39.72 27.90 19.23
C THR A 367 39.98 26.52 19.83
N ASP A 368 39.17 26.08 20.79
CA ASP A 368 39.41 24.85 21.55
C ASP A 368 39.18 23.59 20.74
N VAL A 369 39.95 22.56 21.09
CA VAL A 369 39.85 21.21 20.54
C VAL A 369 39.85 20.24 21.71
N VAL A 370 38.79 19.43 21.82
CA VAL A 370 38.49 18.64 23.03
C VAL A 370 38.29 17.16 22.67
N TRP A 371 38.76 16.25 23.53
CA TRP A 371 38.52 14.82 23.39
C TRP A 371 37.10 14.44 23.85
N MET A 372 36.46 13.62 23.03
CA MET A 372 35.33 12.79 23.39
C MET A 372 35.84 11.35 23.52
N ARG A 373 35.46 10.67 24.62
CA ARG A 373 36.03 9.36 25.00
C ARG A 373 34.93 8.33 25.21
N SER A 374 35.21 7.11 24.79
CA SER A 374 34.45 5.91 25.20
C SER A 374 35.43 4.84 25.65
N HIS A 375 35.23 4.30 26.85
CA HIS A 375 36.11 3.29 27.43
C HIS A 375 35.36 1.98 27.70
N ILE A 376 35.90 0.87 27.21
CA ILE A 376 35.40 -0.48 27.52
C ILE A 376 35.82 -0.84 28.95
N THR A 377 34.86 -1.18 29.79
CA THR A 377 35.15 -1.64 31.16
C THR A 377 35.25 -3.16 31.19
N SER A 378 36.45 -3.73 31.10
CA SER A 378 36.65 -5.19 31.10
C SER A 378 36.50 -5.85 32.49
N GLY A 379 36.42 -7.19 32.51
CA GLY A 379 36.36 -7.99 33.73
C GLY A 379 34.97 -8.58 33.95
N ALA A 380 34.34 -8.29 35.09
CA ALA A 380 32.97 -8.76 35.38
C ALA A 380 31.88 -8.06 34.54
N CYS A 381 32.24 -7.06 33.73
CA CYS A 381 31.29 -6.33 32.89
C CYS A 381 31.28 -6.82 31.44
N THR A 382 32.46 -7.09 30.87
CA THR A 382 32.63 -7.52 29.47
C THR A 382 34.01 -8.15 29.26
N GLU A 383 34.16 -8.78 28.10
CA GLU A 383 35.41 -9.36 27.62
C GLU A 383 36.56 -8.34 27.50
N PRO A 384 37.82 -8.83 27.46
CA PRO A 384 38.98 -7.97 27.26
C PRO A 384 38.91 -7.19 25.94
N ALA A 385 39.64 -6.08 25.86
CA ALA A 385 39.83 -5.34 24.62
C ALA A 385 41.31 -4.99 24.45
N ASN A 386 41.85 -5.21 23.25
CA ASN A 386 43.24 -4.85 22.93
C ASN A 386 43.43 -3.33 22.93
N GLN A 387 42.42 -2.61 22.43
CA GLN A 387 42.33 -1.15 22.46
C GLN A 387 40.97 -0.74 23.07
N PRO A 388 40.87 -0.60 24.40
CA PRO A 388 39.60 -0.34 25.09
C PRO A 388 39.11 1.11 24.93
N LEU A 389 40.01 2.05 24.64
CA LEU A 389 39.70 3.47 24.53
C LEU A 389 39.41 3.86 23.07
N ALA A 390 38.19 4.33 22.83
CA ALA A 390 37.82 5.03 21.60
C ALA A 390 37.89 6.55 21.80
N LEU A 391 38.36 7.27 20.79
CA LEU A 391 38.51 8.72 20.78
C LEU A 391 37.77 9.34 19.59
N ALA A 392 37.11 10.45 19.86
CA ALA A 392 36.60 11.38 18.86
C ALA A 392 37.00 12.80 19.23
N VAL A 393 37.00 13.69 18.25
CA VAL A 393 37.46 15.08 18.42
C VAL A 393 36.31 16.04 18.26
N ILE A 394 36.12 16.91 19.25
CA ILE A 394 35.23 18.07 19.17
C ILE A 394 36.08 19.28 18.79
N TYR A 395 35.69 19.95 17.71
CA TYR A 395 36.27 21.21 17.26
C TYR A 395 35.28 22.34 17.52
N TYR A 396 35.72 23.39 18.19
CA TYR A 396 34.98 24.63 18.29
C TYR A 396 35.05 25.43 16.98
N GLU A 397 34.19 26.43 16.81
CA GLU A 397 33.88 27.08 15.54
C GLU A 397 35.08 27.72 14.80
N ASP A 398 36.12 28.15 15.53
CA ASP A 398 37.35 28.75 14.99
C ASP A 398 38.59 27.85 15.19
N ALA A 399 38.40 26.61 15.60
CA ALA A 399 39.48 25.69 15.92
C ALA A 399 40.20 25.15 14.67
N ASN A 400 41.50 24.90 14.78
CA ASN A 400 42.27 24.28 13.70
C ASN A 400 41.87 22.80 13.55
N THR A 401 41.10 22.47 12.51
CA THR A 401 40.58 21.12 12.26
C THR A 401 41.64 20.06 11.90
N LYS A 402 42.92 20.45 11.89
CA LYS A 402 44.07 19.56 11.68
C LYS A 402 44.87 19.29 12.96
N SER A 403 44.65 20.02 14.04
CA SER A 403 45.29 19.74 15.33
C SER A 403 44.52 18.68 16.10
N ALA A 404 45.24 17.86 16.86
CA ALA A 404 44.68 17.05 17.93
C ALA A 404 44.47 17.92 19.19
N PRO A 405 43.53 17.57 20.09
CA PRO A 405 43.42 18.18 21.40
C PRO A 405 44.76 18.21 22.15
N GLY A 406 45.12 19.38 22.66
CA GLY A 406 46.34 19.59 23.46
C GLY A 406 46.11 19.31 24.96
N ASN A 407 47.07 19.73 25.79
CA ASN A 407 47.04 19.51 27.25
C ASN A 407 45.84 20.17 27.98
N ALA A 408 45.10 21.07 27.32
CA ALA A 408 43.89 21.69 27.87
C ALA A 408 42.69 20.71 27.94
N SER A 409 42.70 19.64 27.13
CA SER A 409 41.70 18.56 27.18
C SER A 409 42.04 17.59 28.31
N VAL A 410 41.36 17.73 29.44
CA VAL A 410 41.59 16.96 30.67
C VAL A 410 40.53 15.89 30.81
N ALA A 411 40.97 14.64 30.86
CA ALA A 411 40.09 13.48 31.04
C ALA A 411 39.36 13.50 32.39
N GLN A 412 38.10 13.08 32.38
CA GLN A 412 37.30 12.93 33.59
C GLN A 412 37.85 11.79 34.46
N THR A 413 37.85 11.98 35.79
CA THR A 413 38.19 10.90 36.72
C THR A 413 36.98 9.99 36.90
N ASP A 414 37.13 8.73 36.53
CA ASP A 414 36.06 7.74 36.70
C ASP A 414 35.92 7.31 38.16
N THR A 415 34.82 7.76 38.77
CA THR A 415 34.42 7.39 40.14
C THR A 415 33.18 6.49 40.16
N THR A 416 32.70 6.09 38.98
CA THR A 416 31.45 5.32 38.83
C THR A 416 31.71 3.81 38.99
N PRO A 417 30.74 3.04 39.51
CA PRO A 417 30.86 1.59 39.55
C PRO A 417 31.11 0.99 38.15
N ALA A 418 31.89 -0.10 38.08
CA ALA A 418 32.37 -0.65 36.79
C ALA A 418 31.24 -1.12 35.86
N CYS A 419 30.21 -1.79 36.38
CA CYS A 419 29.18 -2.47 35.58
C CYS A 419 27.75 -2.05 35.94
N LEU A 420 27.53 -0.82 36.40
CA LEU A 420 26.20 -0.35 36.79
C LEU A 420 25.82 0.90 36.02
N ASN A 421 24.54 1.00 35.68
CA ASN A 421 23.94 2.26 35.26
C ASN A 421 23.86 3.24 36.44
N ASP A 422 23.51 4.49 36.13
CA ASP A 422 23.21 5.49 37.15
C ASP A 422 22.11 5.00 38.12
N PRO A 423 22.16 5.41 39.40
CA PRO A 423 21.17 5.01 40.39
C PRO A 423 19.73 5.26 39.95
N LEU A 424 18.85 4.29 40.23
CA LEU A 424 17.41 4.39 39.92
C LEU A 424 16.72 5.59 40.61
N SER A 425 17.34 6.17 41.64
CA SER A 425 16.85 7.39 42.31
C SER A 425 17.00 8.66 41.48
N TYR A 426 17.87 8.67 40.46
CA TYR A 426 18.11 9.84 39.59
C TYR A 426 17.42 9.70 38.23
N THR A 427 17.05 8.49 37.85
CA THR A 427 16.48 8.18 36.54
C THR A 427 14.96 8.13 36.62
N GLU A 428 14.34 9.25 37.02
CA GLU A 428 12.89 9.33 37.13
C GLU A 428 12.24 9.72 35.79
N PRO A 429 11.30 8.94 35.22
CA PRO A 429 10.61 9.31 33.98
C PRO A 429 9.77 10.59 34.11
N MET A 430 9.76 11.43 33.08
CA MET A 430 8.98 12.68 33.10
C MET A 430 7.47 12.47 33.12
N TYR A 431 6.99 11.44 32.41
CA TYR A 431 5.59 11.03 32.46
C TYR A 431 5.44 9.96 33.55
N PRO A 432 4.75 10.24 34.67
CA PRO A 432 4.72 9.33 35.79
C PRO A 432 3.80 8.14 35.54
N ILE A 433 4.32 6.92 35.75
CA ILE A 433 3.53 5.68 35.72
C ILE A 433 3.94 4.85 36.92
N ALA A 434 3.05 4.69 37.89
CA ALA A 434 3.31 3.91 39.09
C ALA A 434 3.46 2.41 38.77
N ALA A 435 4.24 1.70 39.58
CA ALA A 435 4.23 0.25 39.60
C ALA A 435 2.83 -0.21 40.04
N ALA A 436 2.16 -1.00 39.20
CA ALA A 436 0.79 -1.44 39.47
C ALA A 436 0.74 -2.54 40.54
N GLY A 437 1.89 -3.21 40.77
CA GLY A 437 1.94 -4.44 41.55
C GLY A 437 1.36 -5.61 40.75
N THR A 438 1.75 -6.84 41.07
CA THR A 438 1.28 -8.01 40.33
C THR A 438 1.05 -9.24 41.20
N ASN A 439 0.11 -10.07 40.76
CA ASN A 439 -0.13 -11.42 41.29
C ASN A 439 0.69 -12.50 40.57
N THR A 440 1.31 -12.17 39.43
CA THR A 440 2.08 -13.09 38.60
C THR A 440 3.55 -12.70 38.64
N THR A 441 4.34 -13.51 39.35
CA THR A 441 5.79 -13.35 39.45
C THR A 441 6.48 -14.54 38.82
N VAL A 442 7.45 -14.29 37.96
CA VAL A 442 8.29 -15.29 37.32
C VAL A 442 9.73 -15.05 37.75
N THR A 443 10.37 -16.08 38.28
CA THR A 443 11.79 -16.03 38.65
C THR A 443 12.62 -16.62 37.51
N LEU A 444 13.62 -15.89 37.06
CA LEU A 444 14.52 -16.25 35.97
C LEU A 444 15.93 -16.35 36.57
N ASN A 445 16.43 -17.57 36.72
CA ASN A 445 17.77 -17.81 37.22
C ASN A 445 18.74 -17.97 36.05
N VAL A 446 19.65 -17.00 35.91
CA VAL A 446 20.68 -16.97 34.86
C VAL A 446 21.93 -17.66 35.37
N ALA A 447 22.32 -18.72 34.69
CA ALA A 447 23.51 -19.50 34.99
C ALA A 447 24.28 -19.85 33.71
N VAL A 448 25.56 -20.21 33.89
CA VAL A 448 26.40 -20.77 32.84
C VAL A 448 26.59 -22.26 33.12
N ALA A 449 26.49 -23.08 32.08
CA ALA A 449 26.66 -24.53 32.17
C ALA A 449 27.47 -25.04 30.97
N VAL A 450 28.02 -26.25 31.10
CA VAL A 450 28.55 -27.01 29.96
C VAL A 450 27.53 -28.08 29.63
N ASN A 451 27.00 -28.07 28.41
CA ASN A 451 25.99 -29.05 27.99
C ASN A 451 26.60 -30.44 27.76
N SER A 452 25.76 -31.44 27.47
CA SER A 452 26.20 -32.83 27.26
C SER A 452 27.16 -33.02 26.07
N THR A 453 27.18 -32.08 25.13
CA THR A 453 28.07 -32.09 23.95
C THR A 453 29.38 -31.33 24.18
N GLY A 454 29.58 -30.74 25.36
CA GLY A 454 30.83 -30.08 25.75
C GLY A 454 30.91 -28.58 25.42
N HIS A 455 29.79 -27.95 25.03
CA HIS A 455 29.73 -26.52 24.75
C HIS A 455 29.33 -25.73 25.99
N ILE A 456 29.88 -24.53 26.14
CA ILE A 456 29.40 -23.56 27.12
C ILE A 456 28.07 -22.99 26.64
N VAL A 457 27.06 -23.06 27.50
CA VAL A 457 25.72 -22.53 27.25
C VAL A 457 25.26 -21.65 28.39
N TRP A 458 24.54 -20.60 28.04
CA TRP A 458 23.83 -19.75 28.99
C TRP A 458 22.42 -20.32 29.19
N THR A 459 22.01 -20.46 30.44
CA THR A 459 20.72 -21.06 30.80
C THR A 459 19.86 -20.07 31.58
N ILE A 460 18.55 -20.15 31.35
CA ILE A 460 17.53 -19.52 32.16
C ILE A 460 16.69 -20.66 32.75
N ASN A 461 16.70 -20.79 34.08
CA ASN A 461 16.03 -21.89 34.78
C ASN A 461 16.47 -23.27 34.23
N ASP A 462 17.79 -23.47 34.16
CA ASP A 462 18.45 -24.71 33.70
C ASP A 462 18.23 -25.07 32.22
N SER A 463 17.59 -24.18 31.44
CA SER A 463 17.30 -24.39 30.02
C SER A 463 17.99 -23.35 29.13
N ALA A 464 18.69 -23.80 28.09
CA ALA A 464 19.32 -22.95 27.08
C ALA A 464 18.36 -22.72 25.92
N PHE A 465 18.25 -21.48 25.43
CA PHE A 465 17.33 -21.16 24.34
C PHE A 465 17.81 -21.72 23.00
N GLU A 466 16.95 -22.48 22.33
CA GLU A 466 17.15 -22.96 20.97
C GLU A 466 15.84 -22.86 20.18
N ALA A 467 15.88 -22.33 18.96
CA ALA A 467 14.69 -22.11 18.15
C ALA A 467 14.88 -22.59 16.70
N ASP A 468 13.82 -23.18 16.14
CA ASP A 468 13.75 -23.54 14.73
C ASP A 468 13.35 -22.33 13.87
N TRP A 469 14.28 -21.84 13.05
CA TRP A 469 14.05 -20.74 12.12
C TRP A 469 12.99 -21.04 11.06
N ASN A 470 12.74 -22.30 10.71
CA ASN A 470 11.72 -22.69 9.74
C ASN A 470 10.33 -22.80 10.36
N ASN A 471 10.23 -22.93 11.69
CA ASN A 471 8.99 -23.06 12.43
C ASN A 471 8.91 -22.01 13.56
N PRO A 472 8.75 -20.71 13.22
CA PRO A 472 8.73 -19.66 14.22
C PRO A 472 7.53 -19.78 15.17
N ILE A 473 7.71 -19.40 16.44
CA ILE A 473 6.66 -19.48 17.48
C ILE A 473 5.36 -18.80 17.04
N LEU A 474 5.44 -17.64 16.38
CA LEU A 474 4.26 -16.91 15.91
C LEU A 474 3.45 -17.73 14.89
N LEU A 475 4.11 -18.53 14.05
CA LEU A 475 3.43 -19.42 13.11
C LEU A 475 2.72 -20.56 13.85
N LEU A 476 3.36 -21.14 14.87
CA LEU A 476 2.76 -22.17 15.73
C LEU A 476 1.55 -21.62 16.48
N ALA A 477 1.69 -20.46 17.12
CA ALA A 477 0.60 -19.78 17.82
C ALA A 477 -0.56 -19.45 16.87
N LYS A 478 -0.28 -18.95 15.66
CA LYS A 478 -1.29 -18.68 14.62
C LYS A 478 -2.03 -19.95 14.18
N SER A 479 -1.37 -21.11 14.20
CA SER A 479 -2.00 -22.40 13.89
C SER A 479 -2.87 -22.96 15.03
N GLY A 480 -2.94 -22.27 16.18
CA GLY A 480 -3.63 -22.75 17.38
C GLY A 480 -2.82 -23.79 18.16
N ASN A 481 -1.58 -24.05 17.77
CA ASN A 481 -0.69 -24.94 18.50
C ASN A 481 0.04 -24.18 19.61
N THR A 482 -0.44 -24.33 20.84
CA THR A 482 0.19 -23.81 22.06
C THR A 482 0.98 -24.88 22.82
N SER A 483 1.12 -26.08 22.24
CA SER A 483 1.99 -27.12 22.76
C SER A 483 3.37 -26.87 22.18
N TYR A 484 4.12 -25.95 22.77
CA TYR A 484 5.51 -25.68 22.40
C TYR A 484 6.34 -26.90 22.83
N PRO A 485 6.75 -27.79 21.90
CA PRO A 485 7.34 -29.07 22.29
C PRO A 485 8.68 -28.83 22.99
N ALA A 486 8.89 -29.45 24.15
CA ALA A 486 10.21 -29.57 24.77
C ALA A 486 11.06 -30.71 24.14
N VAL A 487 10.58 -31.33 23.05
CA VAL A 487 11.11 -32.62 22.56
C VAL A 487 12.22 -32.44 21.52
N ASP A 488 12.21 -31.35 20.74
CA ASP A 488 13.18 -31.10 19.66
C ASP A 488 13.91 -29.73 19.73
N ALA A 489 13.39 -28.75 20.50
CA ALA A 489 14.03 -27.45 20.71
C ALA A 489 13.51 -26.78 22.01
N ASP A 490 14.39 -26.19 22.82
CA ASP A 490 14.03 -25.49 24.05
C ASP A 490 13.76 -24.00 23.81
N TRP A 491 12.56 -23.69 23.32
CA TRP A 491 12.14 -22.31 23.02
C TRP A 491 12.00 -21.38 24.23
N ASN A 492 12.19 -21.86 25.47
CA ASN A 492 12.03 -21.10 26.72
C ASN A 492 10.73 -20.28 26.79
N VAL A 493 9.60 -20.90 26.41
CA VAL A 493 8.30 -20.22 26.36
C VAL A 493 7.64 -20.17 27.73
N TYR A 494 7.31 -18.96 28.19
CA TYR A 494 6.51 -18.72 29.37
C TYR A 494 5.11 -18.24 28.98
N ASN A 495 4.09 -19.06 29.23
CA ASN A 495 2.70 -18.67 28.96
C ASN A 495 2.13 -17.85 30.12
N MET A 496 1.97 -16.54 29.91
CA MET A 496 1.45 -15.62 30.91
C MET A 496 -0.08 -15.47 30.89
N GLY A 497 -0.77 -16.17 29.97
CA GLY A 497 -2.23 -16.13 29.86
C GLY A 497 -2.79 -14.75 29.53
N THR A 498 -3.84 -14.34 30.25
CA THR A 498 -4.46 -13.01 30.13
C THR A 498 -3.98 -12.05 31.21
N ASN A 499 -2.86 -12.39 31.87
CA ASN A 499 -2.30 -11.53 32.89
C ASN A 499 -1.93 -10.20 32.28
N LYS A 500 -2.32 -9.18 33.02
CA LYS A 500 -2.08 -7.80 32.70
C LYS A 500 -0.63 -7.50 33.08
N THR A 501 -0.30 -7.49 34.36
CA THR A 501 1.06 -7.18 34.79
C THR A 501 1.85 -8.44 35.08
N VAL A 502 3.11 -8.50 34.67
CA VAL A 502 4.03 -9.61 35.00
C VAL A 502 5.28 -9.06 35.64
N ARG A 503 5.74 -9.69 36.73
CA ARG A 503 6.98 -9.32 37.39
C ARG A 503 8.02 -10.40 37.18
N PHE A 504 9.17 -9.98 36.67
CA PHE A 504 10.35 -10.81 36.52
C PHE A 504 11.32 -10.52 37.65
N ILE A 505 11.77 -11.58 38.32
CA ILE A 505 12.90 -11.54 39.24
C ILE A 505 14.04 -12.25 38.52
N VAL A 506 14.98 -11.47 37.99
CA VAL A 506 16.16 -11.97 37.30
C VAL A 506 17.27 -12.12 38.32
N ASN A 507 17.66 -13.35 38.63
CA ASN A 507 18.78 -13.66 39.49
C ASN A 507 19.97 -14.04 38.60
N ASN A 508 21.05 -13.28 38.67
CA ASN A 508 22.26 -13.55 37.92
C ASN A 508 23.32 -14.18 38.84
N THR A 509 23.41 -15.51 38.83
CA THR A 509 24.43 -16.24 39.60
C THR A 509 25.73 -16.41 38.81
N SER A 510 25.83 -15.80 37.64
CA SER A 510 27.00 -15.91 36.77
C SER A 510 28.07 -14.86 37.09
N PRO A 511 29.33 -15.09 36.69
CA PRO A 511 30.43 -14.19 36.98
C PRO A 511 30.48 -12.94 36.07
N THR A 512 29.53 -12.79 35.14
CA THR A 512 29.46 -11.65 34.21
C THR A 512 28.15 -10.88 34.33
N SER A 513 28.18 -9.60 33.98
CA SER A 513 27.01 -8.72 33.94
C SER A 513 26.30 -8.85 32.60
N HIS A 514 24.97 -8.77 32.60
CA HIS A 514 24.15 -9.00 31.41
C HIS A 514 23.26 -7.79 31.13
N PRO A 515 23.37 -7.12 29.97
CA PRO A 515 22.37 -6.16 29.52
C PRO A 515 21.10 -6.92 29.07
N TRP A 516 20.08 -6.92 29.91
CA TRP A 516 18.80 -7.57 29.64
C TRP A 516 17.91 -6.67 28.78
N HIS A 517 17.57 -7.13 27.58
CA HIS A 517 16.66 -6.46 26.66
C HIS A 517 15.30 -7.17 26.62
N LEU A 518 14.21 -6.40 26.65
CA LEU A 518 12.85 -6.91 26.46
C LEU A 518 12.25 -6.33 25.17
N HIS A 519 11.88 -7.21 24.24
CA HIS A 519 11.19 -6.82 23.00
C HIS A 519 9.72 -6.48 23.28
N GLY A 520 9.15 -5.58 22.47
CA GLY A 520 7.72 -5.25 22.50
C GLY A 520 7.27 -4.36 23.67
N HIS A 521 8.12 -4.15 24.66
CA HIS A 521 7.75 -3.53 25.93
C HIS A 521 8.87 -2.63 26.48
N GLU A 522 8.47 -1.57 27.18
CA GLU A 522 9.36 -0.82 28.06
C GLU A 522 9.13 -1.28 29.50
N MET A 523 10.19 -1.84 30.09
CA MET A 523 10.15 -2.47 31.39
C MET A 523 10.27 -1.43 32.52
N GLN A 524 9.49 -1.59 33.59
CA GLN A 524 9.69 -0.85 34.84
C GLN A 524 10.79 -1.52 35.66
N VAL A 525 11.91 -0.83 35.88
CA VAL A 525 13.02 -1.32 36.69
C VAL A 525 12.75 -0.95 38.14
N LEU A 526 12.29 -1.93 38.92
CA LEU A 526 11.89 -1.74 40.31
C LEU A 526 13.07 -1.77 41.26
N SER A 527 14.06 -2.61 41.00
CA SER A 527 15.23 -2.78 41.86
C SER A 527 16.37 -3.42 41.08
N VAL A 528 17.61 -3.02 41.34
CA VAL A 528 18.82 -3.64 40.77
C VAL A 528 19.92 -3.57 41.81
N GLY A 529 20.72 -4.64 41.94
CA GLY A 529 21.78 -4.66 42.93
C GLY A 529 22.61 -5.93 42.91
N LEU A 530 23.61 -5.97 43.78
CA LEU A 530 24.47 -7.12 44.02
C LEU A 530 23.85 -8.06 45.07
N GLY A 531 24.20 -9.34 45.01
CA GLY A 531 23.72 -10.36 45.95
C GLY A 531 22.27 -10.79 45.68
N ALA A 532 21.57 -11.22 46.73
CA ALA A 532 20.16 -11.58 46.66
C ALA A 532 19.26 -10.36 46.89
N TRP A 533 18.12 -10.31 46.21
CA TRP A 533 17.15 -9.24 46.40
C TRP A 533 16.54 -9.27 47.81
N GLY A 534 16.59 -8.12 48.51
CA GLY A 534 16.12 -7.95 49.87
C GLY A 534 14.66 -7.50 50.02
N GLY A 535 13.86 -7.49 48.94
CA GLY A 535 12.43 -7.12 48.99
C GLY A 535 12.11 -5.64 48.73
N ALA A 536 13.12 -4.77 48.61
CA ALA A 536 12.93 -3.32 48.42
C ALA A 536 12.74 -2.93 46.95
N ILE A 537 11.86 -1.95 46.71
CA ILE A 537 11.58 -1.32 45.41
C ILE A 537 11.97 0.16 45.49
N THR A 538 12.60 0.67 44.44
CA THR A 538 12.98 2.08 44.30
C THR A 538 11.89 2.85 43.54
N ASN A 539 11.47 4.00 44.08
CA ASN A 539 10.45 4.90 43.51
C ASN A 539 9.18 4.18 42.98
N PRO A 540 8.43 3.44 43.82
CA PRO A 540 7.27 2.68 43.35
C PRO A 540 6.16 3.54 42.70
N SER A 541 6.10 4.83 43.00
CA SER A 541 5.18 5.79 42.37
C SER A 541 5.54 6.15 40.94
N ASN A 542 6.81 6.02 40.55
CA ASN A 542 7.30 6.32 39.21
C ASN A 542 8.66 5.65 38.95
N PRO A 543 8.72 4.31 38.90
CA PRO A 543 9.98 3.61 38.70
C PRO A 543 10.58 3.96 37.34
N GLN A 544 11.89 3.83 37.23
CA GLN A 544 12.59 3.99 35.95
C GLN A 544 11.98 3.05 34.91
N ARG A 545 11.80 3.56 33.70
CA ARG A 545 11.30 2.78 32.56
C ARG A 545 12.32 2.80 31.44
N ARG A 546 12.53 1.65 30.80
CA ARG A 546 13.44 1.49 29.66
C ARG A 546 13.32 0.10 29.03
N ASP A 547 13.96 -0.16 27.90
CA ASP A 547 13.89 -1.48 27.24
C ASP A 547 15.16 -2.33 27.38
N VAL A 548 16.27 -1.76 27.88
CA VAL A 548 17.47 -2.53 28.27
C VAL A 548 17.98 -2.17 29.65
N GLN A 549 18.19 -3.14 30.56
CA GLN A 549 18.76 -2.91 31.88
C GLN A 549 19.96 -3.83 32.17
N ILE A 550 21.07 -3.28 32.69
CA ILE A 550 22.19 -4.10 33.14
C ILE A 550 21.81 -4.84 34.43
N VAL A 551 21.95 -6.16 34.40
CA VAL A 551 21.87 -7.06 35.55
C VAL A 551 23.30 -7.42 35.96
N PRO A 552 23.78 -6.97 37.13
CA PRO A 552 25.19 -7.12 37.49
C PRO A 552 25.56 -8.59 37.77
N ALA A 553 26.83 -8.92 37.57
CA ALA A 553 27.41 -10.21 37.97
C ALA A 553 27.15 -10.52 39.44
N ASN A 554 26.79 -11.78 39.76
CA ASN A 554 26.43 -12.22 41.11
C ASN A 554 25.39 -11.30 41.80
N GLY A 555 24.40 -10.85 41.03
CA GLY A 555 23.41 -9.86 41.45
C GLY A 555 22.01 -10.19 40.97
N TYR A 556 21.15 -9.18 40.97
CA TYR A 556 19.75 -9.32 40.61
C TYR A 556 19.20 -8.08 39.93
N ALA A 557 18.10 -8.26 39.21
CA ALA A 557 17.20 -7.20 38.79
C ALA A 557 15.74 -7.62 38.99
N GLN A 558 14.94 -6.72 39.53
CA GLN A 558 13.50 -6.85 39.62
C GLN A 558 12.87 -5.92 38.60
N ILE A 559 12.10 -6.53 37.69
CA ILE A 559 11.52 -5.86 36.55
C ILE A 559 10.02 -6.13 36.55
N GLU A 560 9.21 -5.11 36.32
CA GLU A 560 7.77 -5.24 36.11
C GLU A 560 7.43 -4.82 34.68
N ASP A 561 6.67 -5.64 33.99
CA ASP A 561 6.07 -5.32 32.71
C ASP A 561 4.63 -4.85 32.99
N PRO A 562 4.38 -3.52 32.97
CA PRO A 562 3.03 -3.01 33.13
C PRO A 562 2.23 -3.26 31.85
N SER A 563 1.15 -4.04 31.90
CA SER A 563 0.14 -4.05 30.83
C SER A 563 -0.61 -2.72 30.72
N LEU A 564 0.01 -1.76 30.09
CA LEU A 564 -0.67 -0.67 29.40
C LEU A 564 -0.18 -0.83 27.96
N LEU A 565 -0.83 -1.48 27.00
CA LEU A 565 -2.24 -1.48 26.58
C LEU A 565 -2.56 -2.69 25.68
N LEU A 566 -2.42 -3.92 26.17
CA LEU A 566 -2.88 -5.13 25.44
C LEU A 566 -4.35 -5.48 25.72
N THR A 567 -5.19 -4.45 25.81
CA THR A 567 -6.64 -4.60 25.55
C THR A 567 -7.02 -3.69 24.39
N THR A 568 -6.50 -3.98 23.20
CA THR A 568 -7.43 -4.07 22.09
C THR A 568 -8.29 -5.28 22.42
N THR A 569 -9.49 -5.04 22.97
CA THR A 569 -10.63 -5.83 22.50
C THR A 569 -10.40 -5.93 20.99
N MET A 570 -10.21 -7.14 20.45
CA MET A 570 -10.51 -7.33 19.05
C MET A 570 -11.92 -6.77 18.90
N ALA A 571 -12.03 -5.53 18.41
CA ALA A 571 -13.30 -5.03 17.95
C ALA A 571 -13.74 -6.12 16.99
N PRO A 572 -14.89 -6.77 17.21
CA PRO A 572 -15.20 -8.04 16.57
C PRO A 572 -14.95 -7.87 15.08
N GLN A 573 -13.88 -8.51 14.61
CA GLN A 573 -13.64 -8.61 13.18
C GLN A 573 -14.91 -9.19 12.60
N ALA A 574 -15.29 -8.72 11.41
CA ALA A 574 -16.42 -9.28 10.70
C ALA A 574 -16.27 -10.81 10.71
N SER A 575 -17.15 -11.52 11.40
CA SER A 575 -17.04 -12.98 11.46
C SER A 575 -17.68 -13.54 10.20
N TRP A 576 -16.93 -14.37 9.49
CA TRP A 576 -17.34 -14.95 8.21
C TRP A 576 -17.68 -16.43 8.40
N GLY A 577 -18.82 -16.85 7.86
CA GLY A 577 -19.23 -18.24 7.76
C GLY A 577 -19.05 -18.78 6.35
N GLY A 578 -18.53 -20.01 6.24
CA GLY A 578 -18.39 -20.72 4.95
C GLY A 578 -17.13 -20.35 4.15
N HIS A 579 -16.97 -20.99 3.00
CA HIS A 579 -15.85 -20.80 2.08
C HIS A 579 -16.36 -20.36 0.71
N ALA A 580 -15.60 -19.49 0.02
CA ALA A 580 -15.91 -19.13 -1.35
C ALA A 580 -15.61 -20.32 -2.28
N ARG A 581 -16.58 -20.76 -3.09
CA ARG A 581 -16.43 -21.90 -4.01
C ARG A 581 -16.98 -21.57 -5.38
N ILE A 582 -16.29 -22.04 -6.42
CA ILE A 582 -16.74 -21.93 -7.82
C ILE A 582 -16.86 -23.33 -8.41
N LYS A 583 -18.02 -23.68 -8.95
CA LYS A 583 -18.27 -24.95 -9.64
C LYS A 583 -17.44 -25.03 -10.93
N GLY A 584 -16.76 -26.16 -11.13
CA GLY A 584 -15.96 -26.43 -12.34
C GLY A 584 -14.76 -27.33 -12.08
N TYR A 585 -14.42 -28.17 -13.05
CA TYR A 585 -13.32 -29.14 -12.95
C TYR A 585 -11.95 -28.50 -13.19
N THR A 586 -11.87 -27.56 -14.14
CA THR A 586 -10.60 -26.88 -14.49
C THR A 586 -10.56 -25.43 -14.00
N LYS A 587 -9.35 -24.90 -13.78
CA LYS A 587 -9.13 -23.49 -13.42
C LYS A 587 -9.75 -22.53 -14.46
N LEU A 588 -9.67 -22.84 -15.75
CA LEU A 588 -10.25 -22.02 -16.81
C LEU A 588 -11.78 -22.02 -16.74
N GLN A 589 -12.41 -23.17 -16.53
CA GLN A 589 -13.86 -23.27 -16.37
C GLN A 589 -14.35 -22.46 -15.17
N ARG A 590 -13.66 -22.51 -14.03
CA ARG A 590 -14.02 -21.73 -12.83
C ARG A 590 -13.98 -20.23 -13.11
N MET A 591 -12.91 -19.73 -13.73
CA MET A 591 -12.81 -18.30 -14.07
C MET A 591 -13.89 -17.88 -15.06
N ALA A 592 -14.19 -18.72 -16.06
CA ALA A 592 -15.25 -18.44 -17.02
C ALA A 592 -16.65 -18.40 -16.38
N MET A 593 -16.95 -19.32 -15.45
CA MET A 593 -18.24 -19.36 -14.76
C MET A 593 -18.44 -18.19 -13.78
N LEU A 594 -17.37 -17.77 -13.10
CA LEU A 594 -17.38 -16.59 -12.22
C LEU A 594 -17.73 -15.30 -12.99
N THR A 595 -17.20 -15.14 -14.21
CA THR A 595 -17.37 -13.91 -15.00
C THR A 595 -18.48 -13.99 -16.06
N PHE A 596 -19.19 -15.12 -16.16
CA PHE A 596 -20.18 -15.39 -17.21
C PHE A 596 -21.32 -14.35 -17.27
N SER A 597 -21.76 -13.85 -16.12
CA SER A 597 -22.75 -12.77 -15.98
C SER A 597 -22.41 -11.50 -16.78
N LEU A 598 -21.12 -11.23 -17.03
CA LEU A 598 -20.68 -10.04 -17.77
C LEU A 598 -21.00 -10.10 -19.26
N ILE A 599 -21.23 -11.29 -19.85
CA ILE A 599 -21.71 -11.41 -21.23
C ILE A 599 -23.08 -10.75 -21.34
N GLY A 600 -24.02 -11.15 -20.48
CA GLY A 600 -25.38 -10.63 -20.49
C GLY A 600 -25.44 -9.14 -20.18
N LEU A 601 -24.64 -8.67 -19.21
CA LEU A 601 -24.51 -7.25 -18.89
C LEU A 601 -24.08 -6.42 -20.11
N GLN A 602 -22.99 -6.82 -20.78
CA GLN A 602 -22.45 -6.04 -21.90
C GLN A 602 -23.30 -6.17 -23.17
N PHE A 603 -23.97 -7.30 -23.36
CA PHE A 603 -24.95 -7.48 -24.44
C PHE A 603 -26.09 -6.47 -24.31
N THR A 604 -26.64 -6.28 -23.10
CA THR A 604 -27.72 -5.30 -22.88
C THR A 604 -27.26 -3.87 -23.11
N TRP A 605 -26.06 -3.48 -22.62
CA TRP A 605 -25.46 -2.18 -22.93
C TRP A 605 -25.31 -1.94 -24.43
N ALA A 606 -24.88 -2.95 -25.19
CA ALA A 606 -24.71 -2.84 -26.63
C ALA A 606 -26.06 -2.66 -27.36
N VAL A 607 -27.12 -3.34 -26.90
CA VAL A 607 -28.49 -3.17 -27.41
C VAL A 607 -29.01 -1.76 -27.15
N GLU A 608 -28.84 -1.25 -25.93
CA GLU A 608 -29.23 0.10 -25.53
C GLU A 608 -28.59 1.16 -26.42
N MET A 609 -27.26 1.11 -26.58
CA MET A 609 -26.49 2.05 -27.40
C MET A 609 -26.86 2.01 -28.89
N THR A 610 -27.40 0.90 -29.39
CA THR A 610 -27.70 0.72 -30.82
C THR A 610 -29.15 1.05 -31.17
N TYR A 611 -30.10 0.78 -30.26
CA TYR A 611 -31.53 0.73 -30.62
C TYR A 611 -32.43 1.73 -29.89
N PHE A 612 -32.02 2.27 -28.74
CA PHE A 612 -32.90 3.15 -27.96
C PHE A 612 -33.08 4.51 -28.64
N GLU A 613 -32.00 5.10 -29.14
CA GLU A 613 -32.07 6.39 -29.85
C GLU A 613 -32.96 6.33 -31.11
N PRO A 614 -32.79 5.37 -32.05
CA PRO A 614 -33.70 5.23 -33.19
C PRO A 614 -35.16 5.02 -32.79
N HIS A 615 -35.42 4.37 -31.65
CA HIS A 615 -36.78 4.16 -31.14
C HIS A 615 -37.41 5.45 -30.62
N LEU A 616 -36.67 6.25 -29.82
CA LEU A 616 -37.14 7.54 -29.32
C LEU A 616 -37.45 8.53 -30.44
N LEU A 617 -36.61 8.55 -31.49
CA LEU A 617 -36.87 9.38 -32.67
C LEU A 617 -38.15 8.97 -33.40
N ARG A 618 -38.46 7.66 -33.46
CA ARG A 618 -39.72 7.16 -34.04
C ARG A 618 -40.95 7.53 -33.22
N LEU A 619 -40.81 7.70 -31.90
CA LEU A 619 -41.90 8.17 -31.03
C LEU A 619 -42.15 9.69 -31.16
N GLY A 620 -41.28 10.41 -31.88
CA GLY A 620 -41.46 11.82 -32.20
C GLY A 620 -40.71 12.78 -31.27
N LEU A 621 -39.72 12.31 -30.49
CA LEU A 621 -38.82 13.20 -29.74
C LEU A 621 -37.87 13.91 -30.69
N ALA A 622 -37.60 15.19 -30.43
CA ALA A 622 -36.51 15.90 -31.08
C ALA A 622 -35.14 15.29 -30.68
N LYS A 623 -34.12 15.49 -31.51
CA LYS A 623 -32.76 15.00 -31.23
C LYS A 623 -32.19 15.57 -29.92
N SER A 624 -32.46 16.84 -29.63
CA SER A 624 -32.11 17.49 -28.36
C SER A 624 -32.83 16.93 -27.14
N GLN A 625 -34.07 16.49 -27.29
CA GLN A 625 -34.79 15.83 -26.20
C GLN A 625 -34.25 14.41 -25.97
N THR A 626 -33.79 13.75 -27.03
CA THR A 626 -33.17 12.42 -26.96
C THR A 626 -31.79 12.46 -26.27
N SER A 627 -31.02 13.54 -26.42
CA SER A 627 -29.73 13.71 -25.72
C SER A 627 -29.88 13.92 -24.21
N LEU A 628 -30.98 14.53 -23.74
CA LEU A 628 -31.31 14.62 -22.31
C LEU A 628 -31.59 13.25 -21.69
N VAL A 629 -32.07 12.29 -22.49
CA VAL A 629 -32.28 10.91 -22.01
C VAL A 629 -30.95 10.24 -21.68
N TRP A 630 -29.90 10.52 -22.46
CA TRP A 630 -28.55 9.99 -22.27
C TRP A 630 -27.77 10.56 -21.08
N ILE A 631 -28.42 11.39 -20.25
CA ILE A 631 -27.91 11.76 -18.92
C ILE A 631 -28.13 10.62 -17.91
N ALA A 632 -29.03 9.68 -18.20
CA ALA A 632 -29.34 8.56 -17.31
C ALA A 632 -28.16 7.62 -17.00
N PRO A 633 -27.33 7.19 -17.97
CA PRO A 633 -26.15 6.35 -17.69
C PRO A 633 -25.14 6.99 -16.70
N PRO A 634 -24.66 8.23 -16.90
CA PRO A 634 -23.72 8.83 -15.95
C PRO A 634 -24.37 9.15 -14.59
N LEU A 635 -25.65 9.53 -14.58
CA LEU A 635 -26.38 9.79 -13.33
C LEU A 635 -26.59 8.52 -12.50
N SER A 636 -27.00 7.43 -13.15
CA SER A 636 -27.16 6.12 -12.51
C SER A 636 -25.81 5.57 -12.03
N GLY A 637 -24.74 5.73 -12.80
CA GLY A 637 -23.40 5.34 -12.37
C GLY A 637 -22.90 6.14 -11.16
N LEU A 638 -23.19 7.45 -11.09
CA LEU A 638 -22.81 8.32 -9.98
C LEU A 638 -23.53 7.96 -8.66
N ILE A 639 -24.79 7.53 -8.75
CA ILE A 639 -25.65 7.30 -7.58
C ILE A 639 -25.73 5.81 -7.22
N VAL A 640 -26.12 4.96 -8.18
CA VAL A 640 -26.48 3.56 -7.92
C VAL A 640 -25.24 2.73 -7.58
N GLN A 641 -24.14 2.85 -8.32
CA GLN A 641 -22.99 1.97 -8.08
C GLN A 641 -22.37 2.15 -6.67
N PRO A 642 -22.15 3.37 -6.14
CA PRO A 642 -21.70 3.56 -4.76
C PRO A 642 -22.72 3.08 -3.73
N VAL A 643 -24.00 3.39 -3.93
CA VAL A 643 -25.06 3.00 -3.00
C VAL A 643 -25.20 1.49 -2.92
N ILE A 644 -25.30 0.82 -4.06
CA ILE A 644 -25.40 -0.65 -4.11
C ILE A 644 -24.10 -1.30 -3.64
N GLY A 645 -22.94 -0.71 -3.89
CA GLY A 645 -21.67 -1.14 -3.31
C GLY A 645 -21.75 -1.24 -1.79
N VAL A 646 -22.17 -0.17 -1.11
CA VAL A 646 -22.31 -0.14 0.36
C VAL A 646 -23.46 -1.03 0.86
N LEU A 647 -24.62 -1.06 0.18
CA LEU A 647 -25.74 -1.93 0.58
C LEU A 647 -25.37 -3.41 0.48
N SER A 648 -24.73 -3.82 -0.61
CA SER A 648 -24.30 -5.20 -0.81
C SER A 648 -23.10 -5.54 0.08
N ASP A 649 -22.24 -4.57 0.41
CA ASP A 649 -21.18 -4.79 1.41
C ASP A 649 -21.75 -5.14 2.79
N ALA A 650 -22.87 -4.51 3.17
CA ALA A 650 -23.52 -4.68 4.46
C ALA A 650 -24.50 -5.88 4.54
N SER A 651 -24.68 -6.62 3.45
CA SER A 651 -25.66 -7.72 3.37
C SER A 651 -25.26 -8.93 4.23
N GLN A 652 -26.20 -9.45 5.02
CA GLN A 652 -26.04 -10.67 5.82
C GLN A 652 -26.88 -11.85 5.27
N SER A 653 -27.25 -11.79 3.99
CA SER A 653 -28.09 -12.83 3.39
C SER A 653 -27.38 -14.19 3.38
N ARG A 654 -28.15 -15.26 3.68
CA ARG A 654 -27.69 -16.66 3.60
C ARG A 654 -27.29 -17.07 2.18
N TRP A 655 -27.75 -16.34 1.15
CA TRP A 655 -27.43 -16.62 -0.26
C TRP A 655 -26.15 -15.93 -0.73
N GLY A 656 -25.41 -15.25 0.17
CA GLY A 656 -24.24 -14.46 -0.16
C GLY A 656 -24.51 -12.96 -0.20
N ARG A 657 -23.45 -12.17 -0.26
CA ARG A 657 -23.52 -10.70 -0.17
C ARG A 657 -23.97 -10.06 -1.48
N ARG A 658 -23.53 -10.60 -2.62
CA ARG A 658 -23.75 -10.00 -3.95
C ARG A 658 -24.91 -10.65 -4.72
N ARG A 659 -25.04 -11.97 -4.67
CA ARG A 659 -26.00 -12.75 -5.48
C ARG A 659 -27.46 -12.25 -5.41
N PRO A 660 -28.05 -11.91 -4.25
CA PRO A 660 -29.43 -11.44 -4.19
C PRO A 660 -29.66 -10.14 -4.98
N PHE A 661 -28.71 -9.20 -4.92
CA PHE A 661 -28.78 -7.93 -5.64
C PHE A 661 -28.60 -8.15 -7.15
N MET A 662 -27.69 -9.04 -7.56
CA MET A 662 -27.50 -9.40 -8.98
C MET A 662 -28.80 -9.92 -9.61
N LEU A 663 -29.50 -10.84 -8.93
CA LEU A 663 -30.76 -11.40 -9.41
C LEU A 663 -31.87 -10.35 -9.44
N LEU A 664 -32.01 -9.56 -8.37
CA LEU A 664 -33.03 -8.50 -8.30
C LEU A 664 -32.87 -7.50 -9.45
N PHE A 665 -31.67 -6.95 -9.65
CA PHE A 665 -31.45 -5.96 -10.70
C PHE A 665 -31.56 -6.54 -12.10
N SER A 666 -31.14 -7.79 -12.34
CA SER A 666 -31.30 -8.40 -13.67
C SER A 666 -32.77 -8.67 -14.04
N LEU A 667 -33.62 -9.01 -13.07
CA LEU A 667 -35.07 -9.09 -13.25
C LEU A 667 -35.69 -7.72 -13.56
N LEU A 668 -35.24 -6.66 -12.88
CA LEU A 668 -35.70 -5.30 -13.15
C LEU A 668 -35.31 -4.84 -14.55
N VAL A 669 -34.08 -5.11 -15.00
CA VAL A 669 -33.63 -4.80 -16.37
C VAL A 669 -34.55 -5.48 -17.39
N ALA A 670 -34.79 -6.79 -17.26
CA ALA A 670 -35.64 -7.52 -18.17
C ALA A 670 -37.08 -7.02 -18.17
N LEU A 671 -37.64 -6.70 -17.00
CA LEU A 671 -38.98 -6.12 -16.87
C LEU A 671 -39.09 -4.80 -17.65
N PHE A 672 -38.19 -3.84 -17.41
CA PHE A 672 -38.28 -2.53 -18.04
C PHE A 672 -37.97 -2.57 -19.55
N LEU A 673 -37.13 -3.50 -20.01
CA LEU A 673 -36.95 -3.73 -21.45
C LEU A 673 -38.23 -4.23 -22.13
N VAL A 674 -38.98 -5.13 -21.48
CA VAL A 674 -40.27 -5.59 -21.99
C VAL A 674 -41.30 -4.47 -21.93
N VAL A 675 -41.39 -3.71 -20.83
CA VAL A 675 -42.33 -2.57 -20.77
C VAL A 675 -42.01 -1.53 -21.85
N LEU A 676 -40.74 -1.21 -22.08
CA LEU A 676 -40.29 -0.29 -23.14
C LEU A 676 -40.71 -0.78 -24.53
N ALA A 677 -40.54 -2.07 -24.81
CA ALA A 677 -40.87 -2.67 -26.10
C ALA A 677 -42.37 -2.62 -26.45
N TRP A 678 -43.26 -2.65 -25.46
CA TRP A 678 -44.72 -2.60 -25.62
C TRP A 678 -45.35 -1.31 -25.07
N ALA A 679 -44.57 -0.23 -24.90
CA ALA A 679 -45.04 0.99 -24.26
C ALA A 679 -46.30 1.59 -24.92
N SER A 680 -46.33 1.61 -26.26
CA SER A 680 -47.49 2.11 -27.03
C SER A 680 -48.76 1.31 -26.79
N GLU A 681 -48.65 -0.02 -26.75
CA GLU A 681 -49.77 -0.93 -26.54
C GLU A 681 -50.28 -0.87 -25.11
N ILE A 682 -49.37 -0.78 -24.14
CA ILE A 682 -49.72 -0.67 -22.72
C ILE A 682 -50.51 0.62 -22.48
N VAL A 683 -50.04 1.77 -23.00
CA VAL A 683 -50.73 3.05 -22.87
C VAL A 683 -52.08 3.05 -23.60
N GLY A 684 -52.14 2.42 -24.78
CA GLY A 684 -53.38 2.30 -25.56
C GLY A 684 -54.50 1.50 -24.88
N VAL A 685 -54.20 0.71 -23.84
CA VAL A 685 -55.22 0.03 -23.02
C VAL A 685 -55.92 1.01 -22.06
N PHE A 686 -55.23 2.05 -21.61
CA PHE A 686 -55.75 2.97 -20.57
C PHE A 686 -56.47 4.20 -21.14
N THR A 687 -56.19 4.59 -22.39
CA THR A 687 -56.82 5.74 -23.03
C THR A 687 -56.86 5.59 -24.55
N ALA A 688 -57.94 6.07 -25.17
CA ALA A 688 -58.12 6.09 -26.63
C ALA A 688 -57.85 7.47 -27.27
N ASP A 689 -57.51 8.48 -26.47
CA ASP A 689 -57.16 9.82 -26.96
C ASP A 689 -55.76 9.81 -27.58
N GLU A 690 -55.67 10.02 -28.90
CA GLU A 690 -54.41 9.96 -29.67
C GLU A 690 -53.32 10.91 -29.14
N VAL A 691 -53.68 12.11 -28.67
CA VAL A 691 -52.71 13.10 -28.16
C VAL A 691 -52.16 12.62 -26.81
N MET A 692 -53.04 12.15 -25.93
CA MET A 692 -52.65 11.63 -24.62
C MET A 692 -51.88 10.31 -24.75
N VAL A 693 -52.24 9.43 -25.69
CA VAL A 693 -51.52 8.19 -25.99
C VAL A 693 -50.08 8.50 -26.43
N LYS A 694 -49.88 9.45 -27.34
CA LYS A 694 -48.54 9.82 -27.81
C LYS A 694 -47.67 10.39 -26.70
N SER A 695 -48.19 11.34 -25.91
CA SER A 695 -47.45 11.96 -24.81
C SER A 695 -47.13 10.97 -23.68
N ALA A 696 -48.11 10.14 -23.28
CA ALA A 696 -47.91 9.14 -22.24
C ALA A 696 -46.98 8.00 -22.68
N THR A 697 -47.01 7.60 -23.96
CA THR A 697 -46.07 6.60 -24.51
C THR A 697 -44.63 7.12 -24.44
N VAL A 698 -44.40 8.38 -24.82
CA VAL A 698 -43.09 9.03 -24.71
C VAL A 698 -42.61 9.09 -23.26
N ALA A 699 -43.47 9.53 -22.34
CA ALA A 699 -43.12 9.62 -20.92
C ALA A 699 -42.77 8.23 -20.33
N LEU A 700 -43.54 7.20 -20.67
CA LEU A 700 -43.29 5.83 -20.23
C LEU A 700 -41.99 5.27 -20.82
N ALA A 701 -41.70 5.54 -22.09
CA ALA A 701 -40.47 5.09 -22.74
C ALA A 701 -39.22 5.73 -22.10
N VAL A 702 -39.24 7.04 -21.84
CA VAL A 702 -38.12 7.74 -21.16
C VAL A 702 -37.93 7.20 -19.75
N PHE A 703 -39.02 6.99 -19.00
CA PHE A 703 -38.95 6.39 -17.66
C PHE A 703 -38.34 4.98 -17.70
N CYS A 704 -38.75 4.13 -18.65
CA CYS A 704 -38.21 2.78 -18.76
C CYS A 704 -36.71 2.78 -19.09
N ILE A 705 -36.24 3.68 -19.96
CA ILE A 705 -34.80 3.81 -20.25
C ILE A 705 -34.02 4.18 -18.99
N TYR A 706 -34.47 5.20 -18.24
CA TYR A 706 -33.86 5.56 -16.96
C TYR A 706 -33.87 4.37 -15.98
N ALA A 707 -34.97 3.64 -15.90
CA ALA A 707 -35.07 2.48 -15.01
C ALA A 707 -34.15 1.33 -15.42
N VAL A 708 -33.99 1.08 -16.73
CA VAL A 708 -33.03 0.12 -17.28
C VAL A 708 -31.60 0.54 -16.91
N ASP A 709 -31.22 1.79 -17.13
CA ASP A 709 -29.89 2.33 -16.79
C ASP A 709 -29.56 2.16 -15.30
N PHE A 710 -30.48 2.55 -14.42
CA PHE A 710 -30.33 2.41 -12.98
C PHE A 710 -30.18 0.93 -12.58
N ALA A 711 -30.96 0.03 -13.16
CA ALA A 711 -30.89 -1.38 -12.85
C ALA A 711 -29.61 -2.05 -13.41
N ILE A 712 -29.21 -1.74 -14.64
CA ILE A 712 -27.99 -2.26 -15.28
C ILE A 712 -26.75 -1.88 -14.46
N ASN A 713 -26.67 -0.64 -13.97
CA ASN A 713 -25.57 -0.19 -13.12
C ASN A 713 -25.52 -0.95 -11.78
N GLY A 714 -26.68 -1.34 -11.23
CA GLY A 714 -26.76 -2.22 -10.05
C GLY A 714 -26.20 -3.63 -10.31
N VAL A 715 -26.51 -4.22 -11.48
CA VAL A 715 -25.91 -5.50 -11.92
C VAL A 715 -24.39 -5.35 -12.09
N GLN A 716 -23.92 -4.28 -12.74
CA GLN A 716 -22.50 -4.06 -12.97
C GLN A 716 -21.70 -3.96 -11.66
N ALA A 717 -22.18 -3.18 -10.69
CA ALA A 717 -21.51 -3.00 -9.41
C ALA A 717 -21.33 -4.33 -8.66
N THR A 718 -22.37 -5.15 -8.66
CA THR A 718 -22.40 -6.44 -7.94
C THR A 718 -21.59 -7.52 -8.64
N CYS A 719 -21.62 -7.60 -9.98
CA CYS A 719 -20.77 -8.51 -10.76
C CYS A 719 -19.27 -8.24 -10.55
N ARG A 720 -18.86 -6.97 -10.54
CA ARG A 720 -17.45 -6.59 -10.33
C ARG A 720 -16.98 -6.90 -8.91
N SER A 721 -17.81 -6.57 -7.91
CA SER A 721 -17.49 -6.83 -6.50
C SER A 721 -17.40 -8.33 -6.21
N LEU A 722 -18.25 -9.16 -6.85
CA LEU A 722 -18.20 -10.62 -6.70
C LEU A 722 -16.86 -11.22 -7.12
N ILE A 723 -16.23 -10.71 -8.18
CA ILE A 723 -14.91 -11.18 -8.64
C ILE A 723 -13.85 -10.89 -7.58
N VAL A 724 -13.87 -9.69 -7.00
CA VAL A 724 -12.92 -9.25 -5.97
C VAL A 724 -13.09 -10.08 -4.69
N ASP A 725 -14.33 -10.32 -4.27
CA ASP A 725 -14.64 -11.07 -3.04
C ASP A 725 -14.37 -12.59 -3.15
N THR A 726 -14.44 -13.15 -4.37
CA THR A 726 -14.35 -14.62 -4.57
C THR A 726 -12.91 -15.09 -4.80
N LEU A 727 -12.08 -14.28 -5.46
CA LEU A 727 -10.73 -14.67 -5.87
C LEU A 727 -9.67 -14.19 -4.86
N PRO A 728 -8.66 -15.03 -4.53
CA PRO A 728 -7.51 -14.56 -3.78
C PRO A 728 -6.65 -13.60 -4.60
N GLU A 729 -5.79 -12.82 -3.93
CA GLU A 729 -4.88 -11.84 -4.51
C GLU A 729 -4.16 -12.35 -5.77
N SER A 730 -3.54 -13.54 -5.68
CA SER A 730 -2.77 -14.16 -6.78
C SER A 730 -3.61 -14.50 -8.02
N GLN A 731 -4.94 -14.51 -7.92
CA GLN A 731 -5.86 -14.84 -9.01
C GLN A 731 -6.67 -13.63 -9.50
N GLN A 732 -6.56 -12.47 -8.86
CA GLN A 732 -7.32 -11.26 -9.23
C GLN A 732 -7.06 -10.80 -10.67
N GLN A 733 -5.81 -10.86 -11.12
CA GLN A 733 -5.45 -10.47 -12.49
C GLN A 733 -6.02 -11.44 -13.54
N LEU A 734 -6.00 -12.74 -13.25
CA LEU A 734 -6.57 -13.77 -14.13
C LEU A 734 -8.10 -13.68 -14.19
N GLY A 735 -8.76 -13.45 -13.04
CA GLY A 735 -10.20 -13.23 -12.97
C GLY A 735 -10.62 -11.99 -13.77
N SER A 736 -9.90 -10.89 -13.60
CA SER A 736 -10.14 -9.64 -14.33
C SER A 736 -9.86 -9.78 -15.84
N ALA A 737 -8.88 -10.59 -16.24
CA ALA A 737 -8.63 -10.88 -17.66
C ALA A 737 -9.80 -11.69 -18.27
N TRP A 738 -10.33 -12.67 -17.54
CA TRP A 738 -11.54 -13.39 -17.95
C TRP A 738 -12.77 -12.50 -17.97
N ALA A 739 -12.89 -11.54 -17.06
CA ALA A 739 -13.95 -10.54 -17.08
C ALA A 739 -13.89 -9.70 -18.37
N GLY A 740 -12.71 -9.22 -18.76
CA GLY A 740 -12.50 -8.52 -20.02
C GLY A 740 -12.92 -9.31 -21.26
N ARG A 741 -12.66 -10.63 -21.28
CA ARG A 741 -13.11 -11.52 -22.37
C ARG A 741 -14.62 -11.65 -22.45
N MET A 742 -15.28 -11.81 -21.30
CA MET A 742 -16.74 -11.93 -21.23
C MET A 742 -17.44 -10.64 -21.64
N LEU A 743 -16.92 -9.48 -21.23
CA LEU A 743 -17.37 -8.18 -21.70
C LEU A 743 -17.19 -8.05 -23.22
N GLY A 744 -15.99 -8.35 -23.73
CA GLY A 744 -15.73 -8.29 -25.18
C GLY A 744 -16.66 -9.18 -26.00
N LEU A 745 -16.96 -10.39 -25.52
CA LEU A 745 -17.90 -11.31 -26.17
C LEU A 745 -19.33 -10.77 -26.16
N GLY A 746 -19.81 -10.27 -25.01
CA GLY A 746 -21.16 -9.68 -24.91
C GLY A 746 -21.33 -8.48 -25.83
N GLN A 747 -20.32 -7.63 -25.92
CA GLN A 747 -20.30 -6.47 -26.83
C GLN A 747 -20.36 -6.89 -28.30
N LEU A 748 -19.54 -7.86 -28.70
CA LEU A 748 -19.51 -8.39 -30.06
C LEU A 748 -20.86 -8.98 -30.45
N LEU A 749 -21.47 -9.80 -29.59
CA LEU A 749 -22.78 -10.40 -29.84
C LEU A 749 -23.87 -9.34 -29.95
N GLY A 750 -23.88 -8.33 -29.08
CA GLY A 750 -24.87 -7.25 -29.10
C GLY A 750 -24.83 -6.43 -30.40
N TYR A 751 -23.65 -5.97 -30.83
CA TYR A 751 -23.53 -5.22 -32.08
C TYR A 751 -23.75 -6.09 -33.33
N LEU A 752 -23.37 -7.37 -33.31
CA LEU A 752 -23.60 -8.26 -34.44
C LEU A 752 -25.10 -8.54 -34.65
N VAL A 753 -25.84 -8.80 -33.57
CA VAL A 753 -27.32 -8.87 -33.59
C VAL A 753 -27.90 -7.55 -34.11
N GLY A 754 -27.26 -6.43 -33.76
CA GLY A 754 -27.45 -5.09 -34.33
C GLY A 754 -27.57 -5.01 -35.85
N THR A 755 -26.73 -5.79 -36.54
CA THR A 755 -26.59 -5.73 -38.00
C THR A 755 -27.53 -6.66 -38.76
N ILE A 756 -28.15 -7.65 -38.09
CA ILE A 756 -28.99 -8.67 -38.71
C ILE A 756 -30.46 -8.25 -38.64
N ASN A 757 -31.19 -8.40 -39.74
CA ASN A 757 -32.64 -8.21 -39.75
C ASN A 757 -33.34 -9.46 -39.15
N LEU A 758 -33.59 -9.43 -37.84
CA LEU A 758 -34.15 -10.55 -37.07
C LEU A 758 -35.57 -10.94 -37.51
N SER A 759 -36.42 -9.97 -37.86
CA SER A 759 -37.81 -10.24 -38.28
C SER A 759 -37.88 -11.08 -39.57
N LYS A 760 -36.83 -11.03 -40.41
CA LYS A 760 -36.72 -11.88 -41.60
C LYS A 760 -36.31 -13.32 -41.28
N HIS A 761 -35.57 -13.55 -40.19
CA HIS A 761 -34.94 -14.85 -39.88
C HIS A 761 -35.66 -15.65 -38.80
N ILE A 762 -36.24 -15.00 -37.79
CA ILE A 762 -36.85 -15.65 -36.60
C ILE A 762 -38.40 -15.59 -36.66
N GLY A 763 -38.98 -14.87 -37.63
CA GLY A 763 -40.42 -14.65 -37.74
C GLY A 763 -40.92 -13.53 -36.81
N THR A 764 -42.23 -13.44 -36.55
CA THR A 764 -42.88 -12.40 -35.72
C THR A 764 -43.36 -12.90 -34.34
N THR A 765 -43.03 -14.14 -33.97
CA THR A 765 -43.51 -14.83 -32.76
C THR A 765 -43.09 -14.15 -31.45
N LEU A 766 -41.87 -13.60 -31.38
CA LEU A 766 -41.35 -12.89 -30.21
C LEU A 766 -41.71 -11.39 -30.18
N GLY A 767 -42.36 -10.87 -31.23
CA GLY A 767 -42.71 -9.46 -31.37
C GLY A 767 -42.82 -9.05 -32.83
N ALA A 768 -43.75 -8.12 -33.11
CA ALA A 768 -44.03 -7.65 -34.47
C ALA A 768 -42.91 -6.78 -35.09
N THR A 769 -42.04 -6.21 -34.26
CA THR A 769 -40.93 -5.33 -34.69
C THR A 769 -39.59 -5.86 -34.22
N GLN A 770 -38.53 -5.53 -34.96
CA GLN A 770 -37.15 -5.88 -34.58
C GLN A 770 -36.79 -5.39 -33.17
N PHE A 771 -37.24 -4.19 -32.79
CA PHE A 771 -37.01 -3.62 -31.46
C PHE A 771 -37.60 -4.49 -30.34
N LYS A 772 -38.85 -4.95 -30.50
CA LYS A 772 -39.52 -5.83 -29.54
C LYS A 772 -38.77 -7.14 -29.33
N GLN A 773 -38.35 -7.76 -30.44
CA GLN A 773 -37.62 -9.02 -30.41
C GLN A 773 -36.28 -8.88 -29.67
N ILE A 774 -35.54 -7.80 -29.94
CA ILE A 774 -34.23 -7.55 -29.32
C ILE A 774 -34.36 -7.29 -27.82
N CYS A 775 -35.37 -6.54 -27.38
CA CYS A 775 -35.60 -6.29 -25.95
C CYS A 775 -35.88 -7.59 -25.17
N VAL A 776 -36.68 -8.50 -25.74
CA VAL A 776 -36.92 -9.83 -25.14
C VAL A 776 -35.64 -10.66 -25.10
N ILE A 777 -34.88 -10.69 -26.19
CA ILE A 777 -33.60 -11.43 -26.25
C ILE A 777 -32.60 -10.87 -25.22
N ALA A 778 -32.49 -9.55 -25.10
CA ALA A 778 -31.61 -8.90 -24.12
C ALA A 778 -32.02 -9.22 -22.68
N GLY A 779 -33.32 -9.13 -22.37
CA GLY A 779 -33.86 -9.50 -21.06
C GLY A 779 -33.62 -10.97 -20.69
N ALA A 780 -33.85 -11.89 -21.64
CA ALA A 780 -33.57 -13.32 -21.44
C ALA A 780 -32.07 -13.61 -21.28
N THR A 781 -31.22 -12.90 -22.03
CA THR A 781 -29.76 -13.06 -21.98
C THR A 781 -29.19 -12.62 -20.63
N ILE A 782 -29.59 -11.45 -20.11
CA ILE A 782 -29.08 -10.98 -18.82
C ILE A 782 -29.55 -11.88 -17.66
N ILE A 783 -30.82 -12.31 -17.65
CA ILE A 783 -31.34 -13.23 -16.63
C ILE A 783 -30.60 -14.57 -16.67
N SER A 784 -30.44 -15.17 -17.86
CA SER A 784 -29.79 -16.47 -18.00
C SER A 784 -28.31 -16.42 -17.58
N CYS A 785 -27.55 -15.43 -18.04
CA CYS A 785 -26.14 -15.27 -17.67
C CYS A 785 -25.95 -15.03 -16.17
N VAL A 786 -26.77 -14.16 -15.55
CA VAL A 786 -26.70 -13.91 -14.10
C VAL A 786 -27.11 -15.14 -13.30
N SER A 787 -28.14 -15.86 -13.73
CA SER A 787 -28.59 -17.10 -13.07
C SER A 787 -27.51 -18.19 -13.09
N VAL A 788 -26.80 -18.33 -14.22
CA VAL A 788 -25.67 -19.28 -14.33
C VAL A 788 -24.55 -18.92 -13.36
N THR A 789 -24.11 -17.66 -13.32
CA THR A 789 -23.08 -17.24 -12.34
C THR A 789 -23.55 -17.42 -10.91
N CYS A 790 -24.80 -17.05 -10.60
CA CYS A 790 -25.36 -17.24 -9.26
C CYS A 790 -25.47 -18.73 -8.89
N PHE A 791 -25.69 -19.64 -9.82
CA PHE A 791 -25.71 -21.08 -9.54
C PHE A 791 -24.30 -21.66 -9.37
N CYS A 792 -23.31 -21.13 -10.10
CA CYS A 792 -21.94 -21.63 -10.12
C CYS A 792 -21.05 -21.08 -9.01
N VAL A 793 -21.40 -19.95 -8.39
CA VAL A 793 -20.57 -19.28 -7.37
C VAL A 793 -21.26 -19.31 -6.02
N GLU A 794 -20.54 -19.77 -5.01
CA GLU A 794 -20.90 -19.73 -3.59
C GLU A 794 -20.00 -18.73 -2.87
N GLU A 795 -20.59 -17.75 -2.19
CA GLU A 795 -19.90 -16.68 -1.45
C GLU A 795 -19.77 -17.01 0.04
N ARG A 796 -18.85 -16.33 0.74
CA ARG A 796 -18.83 -16.33 2.22
C ARG A 796 -20.03 -15.54 2.77
N VAL A 797 -20.58 -15.98 3.90
CA VAL A 797 -21.71 -15.34 4.59
C VAL A 797 -21.19 -14.48 5.74
N LEU A 798 -21.62 -13.23 5.83
CA LEU A 798 -21.26 -12.33 6.92
C LEU A 798 -22.12 -12.63 8.17
N LEU A 799 -21.51 -13.16 9.24
CA LEU A 799 -22.20 -13.62 10.46
C LEU A 799 -22.33 -12.53 11.52
N SER A 800 -21.29 -11.72 11.76
CA SER A 800 -21.31 -10.62 12.74
C SER A 800 -20.63 -9.37 12.19
N LYS A 801 -21.18 -8.20 12.53
CA LYS A 801 -20.69 -6.89 12.11
C LYS A 801 -20.01 -6.22 13.31
N ARG A 802 -18.90 -5.50 13.09
CA ARG A 802 -18.37 -4.50 14.00
C ARG A 802 -19.52 -3.59 14.47
N THR A 803 -19.74 -3.48 15.78
CA THR A 803 -20.85 -2.72 16.39
C THR A 803 -20.72 -1.22 16.14
N HIS A 804 -21.02 -0.77 14.93
CA HIS A 804 -21.48 0.59 14.66
C HIS A 804 -22.93 0.51 14.22
N ARG A 805 -23.83 0.75 15.18
CA ARG A 805 -25.25 1.02 14.92
C ARG A 805 -25.33 2.43 14.30
N ALA A 806 -24.88 2.58 13.06
CA ALA A 806 -25.16 3.76 12.26
C ALA A 806 -26.65 3.72 11.91
N LYS A 807 -27.39 4.74 12.39
CA LYS A 807 -28.80 4.95 12.06
C LYS A 807 -28.98 4.88 10.53
N SER A 808 -29.94 4.08 10.09
CA SER A 808 -30.29 3.80 8.70
C SER A 808 -30.90 5.03 8.00
N GLY A 809 -30.08 6.01 7.64
CA GLY A 809 -30.48 7.15 6.83
C GLY A 809 -29.57 7.33 5.61
N GLY A 810 -30.14 7.69 4.46
CA GLY A 810 -29.37 7.92 3.22
C GLY A 810 -28.27 8.98 3.35
N LEU A 811 -28.43 9.94 4.26
CA LEU A 811 -27.41 10.95 4.60
C LEU A 811 -26.17 10.36 5.29
N ALA A 812 -26.33 9.33 6.12
CA ALA A 812 -25.20 8.67 6.79
C ALA A 812 -24.37 7.87 5.78
N MET A 813 -25.04 7.21 4.83
CA MET A 813 -24.39 6.48 3.73
C MET A 813 -23.59 7.41 2.81
N LEU A 814 -24.17 8.56 2.43
CA LEU A 814 -23.47 9.56 1.63
C LEU A 814 -22.24 10.12 2.37
N SER A 815 -22.37 10.34 3.69
CA SER A 815 -21.24 10.75 4.53
C SER A 815 -20.13 9.70 4.55
N THR A 816 -20.46 8.40 4.60
CA THR A 816 -19.46 7.33 4.55
C THR A 816 -18.72 7.33 3.21
N ILE A 817 -19.45 7.38 2.09
CA ILE A 817 -18.85 7.42 0.74
C ILE A 817 -17.93 8.63 0.59
N LEU A 818 -18.38 9.81 1.02
CA LEU A 818 -17.58 11.04 0.92
C LEU A 818 -16.31 10.97 1.80
N ARG A 819 -16.42 10.45 3.02
CA ARG A 819 -15.26 10.28 3.91
C ARG A 819 -14.24 9.31 3.34
N THR A 820 -14.69 8.16 2.83
CA THR A 820 -13.82 7.16 2.20
C THR A 820 -13.17 7.69 0.92
N MET A 821 -13.91 8.47 0.11
CA MET A 821 -13.37 9.11 -1.10
C MET A 821 -12.23 10.09 -0.79
N LEU A 822 -12.32 10.84 0.32
CA LEU A 822 -11.28 11.78 0.75
C LEU A 822 -10.01 11.08 1.28
N HIS A 823 -10.12 9.84 1.76
CA HIS A 823 -9.04 9.09 2.41
C HIS A 823 -8.71 7.77 1.68
N LEU A 824 -8.65 7.79 0.34
CA LEU A 824 -8.30 6.62 -0.45
C LEU A 824 -6.80 6.25 -0.32
N PRO A 825 -6.46 4.95 -0.22
CA PRO A 825 -5.08 4.47 -0.34
C PRO A 825 -4.40 4.94 -1.62
N SER A 826 -3.08 5.14 -1.58
CA SER A 826 -2.31 5.79 -2.65
C SER A 826 -2.48 5.14 -4.03
N LYS A 827 -2.43 3.80 -4.11
CA LYS A 827 -2.59 3.03 -5.36
C LYS A 827 -4.03 3.08 -5.89
N ILE A 828 -5.04 2.91 -5.03
CA ILE A 828 -6.46 3.03 -5.41
C ILE A 828 -6.77 4.45 -5.91
N ARG A 829 -6.26 5.47 -5.22
CA ARG A 829 -6.40 6.88 -5.61
C ARG A 829 -5.77 7.16 -6.97
N ALA A 830 -4.60 6.58 -7.27
CA ALA A 830 -3.95 6.73 -8.57
C ALA A 830 -4.79 6.12 -9.71
N VAL A 831 -5.34 4.92 -9.52
CA VAL A 831 -6.24 4.28 -10.50
C VAL A 831 -7.51 5.11 -10.73
N CYS A 832 -8.08 5.70 -9.67
CA CYS A 832 -9.24 6.59 -9.76
C CYS A 832 -8.93 7.85 -10.59
N TRP A 833 -7.79 8.50 -10.37
CA TRP A 833 -7.40 9.67 -11.16
C TRP A 833 -7.09 9.35 -12.62
N ILE A 834 -6.41 8.24 -12.91
CA ILE A 834 -6.20 7.80 -14.30
C ILE A 834 -7.55 7.56 -14.99
N THR A 835 -8.48 6.91 -14.27
CA THR A 835 -9.83 6.67 -14.77
C THR A 835 -10.55 7.98 -15.09
N PHE A 836 -10.48 8.96 -14.19
CA PHE A 836 -11.06 10.29 -14.39
C PHE A 836 -10.58 10.96 -15.67
N TRP A 837 -9.27 10.98 -15.91
CA TRP A 837 -8.72 11.58 -17.13
C TRP A 837 -9.04 10.76 -18.39
N SER A 838 -9.12 9.43 -18.28
CA SER A 838 -9.44 8.57 -19.41
C SER A 838 -10.89 8.72 -19.89
N TRP A 839 -11.84 9.01 -19.00
CA TRP A 839 -13.26 9.11 -19.38
C TRP A 839 -13.63 10.39 -20.15
N PHE A 840 -12.78 11.42 -20.14
CA PHE A 840 -12.89 12.54 -21.09
C PHE A 840 -12.69 12.08 -22.55
N GLY A 841 -11.94 11.01 -22.78
CA GLY A 841 -11.78 10.40 -24.11
C GLY A 841 -12.89 9.39 -24.43
N TRP A 842 -13.16 8.46 -23.52
CA TRP A 842 -14.15 7.39 -23.76
C TRP A 842 -15.59 7.89 -23.88
N SER A 843 -15.96 8.95 -23.15
CA SER A 843 -17.33 9.46 -23.18
C SER A 843 -17.72 9.99 -24.57
N PRO A 844 -17.01 10.98 -25.17
CA PRO A 844 -17.29 11.40 -26.54
C PRO A 844 -17.16 10.28 -27.57
N PHE A 845 -16.26 9.31 -27.35
CA PHE A 845 -16.08 8.17 -28.25
C PHE A 845 -17.36 7.31 -28.35
N PHE A 846 -17.96 6.93 -27.22
CA PHE A 846 -19.17 6.11 -27.25
C PHE A 846 -20.41 6.90 -27.68
N VAL A 847 -20.49 8.19 -27.34
CA VAL A 847 -21.65 9.03 -27.68
C VAL A 847 -21.62 9.48 -29.15
N TYR A 848 -20.46 9.90 -29.66
CA TYR A 848 -20.36 10.54 -30.99
C TYR A 848 -19.59 9.73 -32.03
N GLY A 849 -18.90 8.65 -31.66
CA GLY A 849 -18.02 7.91 -32.57
C GLY A 849 -18.75 7.32 -33.78
N THR A 850 -19.93 6.73 -33.58
CA THR A 850 -20.78 6.20 -34.66
C THR A 850 -21.32 7.30 -35.57
N THR A 851 -21.77 8.40 -34.96
CA THR A 851 -22.28 9.59 -35.66
C THR A 851 -21.21 10.20 -36.54
N TRP A 852 -19.98 10.34 -36.04
CA TRP A 852 -18.84 10.87 -36.79
C TRP A 852 -18.48 10.01 -38.01
N VAL A 853 -18.47 8.68 -37.87
CA VAL A 853 -18.25 7.76 -39.02
C VAL A 853 -19.38 7.89 -40.04
N GLY A 854 -20.63 7.99 -39.58
CA GLY A 854 -21.80 8.20 -40.42
C GLY A 854 -21.76 9.52 -41.20
N GLU A 855 -21.40 10.62 -40.54
CA GLU A 855 -21.18 11.92 -41.16
C GLU A 855 -20.07 11.87 -42.21
N THR A 856 -18.96 11.19 -41.92
CA THR A 856 -17.82 11.07 -42.84
C THR A 856 -18.24 10.31 -44.10
N TYR A 857 -19.02 9.23 -43.96
CA TYR A 857 -19.60 8.50 -45.08
C TYR A 857 -20.50 9.39 -45.96
N TYR A 858 -21.33 10.22 -45.33
CA TYR A 858 -22.21 11.14 -46.05
C TYR A 858 -21.41 12.22 -46.80
N ARG A 859 -20.43 12.85 -46.14
CA ARG A 859 -19.57 13.88 -46.75
C ARG A 859 -18.77 13.34 -47.93
N GLN A 860 -18.32 12.08 -47.86
CA GLN A 860 -17.62 11.40 -48.96
C GLN A 860 -18.52 11.14 -50.18
N ASN A 861 -19.81 10.86 -49.97
CA ASN A 861 -20.76 10.50 -51.04
C ASN A 861 -21.71 11.65 -51.42
N ALA A 862 -21.42 12.88 -50.97
CA ALA A 862 -22.27 14.06 -51.20
C ALA A 862 -22.48 14.38 -52.69
N ASP A 863 -21.59 13.91 -53.57
CA ASP A 863 -21.64 14.15 -55.02
C ASP A 863 -22.72 13.29 -55.70
N ASN A 864 -23.15 12.19 -55.07
CA ASN A 864 -24.21 11.30 -55.51
C ASN A 864 -25.54 11.50 -54.73
N ALA A 865 -25.74 12.69 -54.13
CA ALA A 865 -26.84 12.97 -53.21
C ALA A 865 -28.25 12.68 -53.78
N ALA A 866 -28.45 12.79 -55.10
CA ALA A 866 -29.72 12.48 -55.77
C ALA A 866 -30.09 10.97 -55.73
N GLU A 867 -29.10 10.08 -55.64
CA GLU A 867 -29.29 8.62 -55.57
C GLU A 867 -29.54 8.13 -54.13
N LEU A 868 -29.09 8.89 -53.11
CA LEU A 868 -29.35 8.57 -51.70
C LEU A 868 -30.73 9.03 -51.21
N GLN A 869 -31.27 10.13 -51.76
CA GLN A 869 -32.60 10.64 -51.37
C GLN A 869 -33.77 9.75 -51.85
N THR A 870 -33.56 8.94 -52.89
CA THR A 870 -34.59 8.06 -53.47
C THR A 870 -34.77 6.73 -52.71
N LYS A 871 -33.91 6.43 -51.72
CA LYS A 871 -34.09 5.29 -50.81
C LYS A 871 -34.88 5.72 -49.57
N ASN A 872 -36.04 5.11 -49.35
CA ASN A 872 -36.98 5.37 -48.24
C ASN A 872 -36.42 5.25 -46.79
N ASP A 873 -35.11 5.05 -46.57
CA ASP A 873 -34.49 4.92 -45.24
C ASP A 873 -33.01 5.41 -45.19
N MET A 874 -32.78 6.69 -45.49
CA MET A 874 -31.45 7.32 -45.42
C MET A 874 -30.84 7.26 -44.00
N VAL A 875 -31.64 7.55 -42.96
CA VAL A 875 -31.20 7.56 -41.56
C VAL A 875 -30.78 6.16 -41.10
N GLY A 876 -31.55 5.13 -41.47
CA GLY A 876 -31.20 3.75 -41.19
C GLY A 876 -29.98 3.25 -41.96
N GLU A 877 -29.69 3.76 -43.17
CA GLU A 877 -28.46 3.41 -43.91
C GLU A 877 -27.21 4.02 -43.25
N ILE A 878 -27.26 5.28 -42.79
CA ILE A 878 -26.18 5.94 -42.04
C ILE A 878 -25.93 5.22 -40.71
N ALA A 879 -26.98 4.91 -39.96
CA ALA A 879 -26.87 4.19 -38.69
C ALA A 879 -26.28 2.77 -38.87
N ARG A 880 -26.64 2.05 -39.94
CA ARG A 880 -26.08 0.74 -40.27
C ARG A 880 -24.60 0.81 -40.62
N LYS A 881 -24.17 1.83 -41.36
CA LYS A 881 -22.74 2.06 -41.69
C LYS A 881 -21.93 2.46 -40.45
N GLY A 882 -22.47 3.29 -39.55
CA GLY A 882 -21.85 3.60 -38.27
C GLY A 882 -21.74 2.38 -37.34
N SER A 883 -22.79 1.54 -37.29
CA SER A 883 -22.81 0.30 -36.49
C SER A 883 -21.77 -0.71 -36.96
N LEU A 884 -21.45 -0.76 -38.27
CA LEU A 884 -20.37 -1.60 -38.80
C LEU A 884 -19.00 -1.26 -38.20
N ALA A 885 -18.74 0.02 -37.92
CA ALA A 885 -17.50 0.43 -37.26
C ALA A 885 -17.41 -0.08 -35.81
N LEU A 886 -18.53 -0.10 -35.07
CA LEU A 886 -18.58 -0.69 -33.73
C LEU A 886 -18.44 -2.22 -33.74
N VAL A 887 -18.93 -2.90 -34.78
CA VAL A 887 -18.67 -4.33 -34.96
C VAL A 887 -17.16 -4.59 -35.09
N LEU A 888 -16.47 -3.85 -35.97
CA LEU A 888 -15.01 -3.99 -36.11
C LEU A 888 -14.24 -3.64 -34.83
N PHE A 889 -14.64 -2.59 -34.13
CA PHE A 889 -14.13 -2.24 -32.81
C PHE A 889 -14.31 -3.39 -31.81
N SER A 890 -15.50 -4.02 -31.76
CA SER A 890 -15.78 -5.12 -30.84
C SER A 890 -15.02 -6.40 -31.19
N VAL A 891 -14.79 -6.68 -32.49
CA VAL A 891 -13.94 -7.80 -32.94
C VAL A 891 -12.50 -7.59 -32.48
N ILE A 892 -11.94 -6.40 -32.71
CA ILE A 892 -10.57 -6.08 -32.27
C ILE A 892 -10.48 -6.14 -30.75
N SER A 893 -11.45 -5.55 -30.02
CA SER A 893 -11.49 -5.61 -28.56
C SER A 893 -11.54 -7.05 -28.03
N PHE A 894 -12.38 -7.91 -28.62
CA PHE A 894 -12.47 -9.31 -28.22
C PHE A 894 -11.18 -10.08 -28.50
N ILE A 895 -10.60 -9.93 -29.69
CA ILE A 895 -9.31 -10.54 -30.05
C ILE A 895 -8.22 -10.05 -29.09
N SER A 896 -8.12 -8.74 -28.86
CA SER A 896 -7.18 -8.15 -27.93
C SER A 896 -7.36 -8.69 -26.49
N SER A 897 -8.58 -8.87 -26.00
CA SER A 897 -8.85 -9.45 -24.67
C SER A 897 -8.38 -10.91 -24.52
N ILE A 898 -8.27 -11.65 -25.63
CA ILE A 898 -7.72 -13.01 -25.65
C ILE A 898 -6.19 -12.97 -25.64
N PHE A 899 -5.58 -12.13 -26.48
CA PHE A 899 -4.14 -12.15 -26.73
C PHE A 899 -3.31 -11.28 -25.76
N LEU A 900 -3.80 -10.12 -25.32
CA LEU A 900 -3.07 -9.20 -24.44
C LEU A 900 -2.56 -9.85 -23.14
N PRO A 901 -3.34 -10.72 -22.45
CA PRO A 901 -2.85 -11.40 -21.25
C PRO A 901 -1.66 -12.34 -21.48
N PHE A 902 -1.34 -12.73 -22.72
CA PHE A 902 -0.14 -13.52 -23.01
C PHE A 902 1.12 -12.65 -23.22
N LEU A 903 0.95 -11.34 -23.45
CA LEU A 903 2.03 -10.38 -23.70
C LEU A 903 2.43 -9.59 -22.44
N VAL A 904 1.50 -9.52 -21.47
CA VAL A 904 1.65 -8.75 -20.24
C VAL A 904 2.03 -9.68 -19.09
N SER A 905 3.12 -9.38 -18.38
CA SER A 905 3.62 -10.17 -17.25
C SER A 905 2.75 -10.02 -16.02
N LEU A 906 2.60 -11.11 -15.27
CA LEU A 906 1.98 -11.06 -13.96
C LEU A 906 3.05 -10.60 -12.94
N PRO A 907 2.78 -9.59 -12.09
CA PRO A 907 3.63 -9.23 -10.95
C PRO A 907 3.89 -10.39 -9.99
N SER A 908 3.03 -11.42 -10.00
CA SER A 908 3.14 -12.63 -9.18
C SER A 908 3.97 -13.76 -9.80
N ASP A 909 4.50 -13.62 -11.02
CA ASP A 909 5.24 -14.69 -11.72
C ASP A 909 6.69 -14.92 -11.22
N GLY A 910 7.11 -14.22 -10.16
CA GLY A 910 8.38 -14.50 -9.48
C GLY A 910 8.39 -15.82 -8.68
N ILE A 911 7.21 -16.42 -8.44
CA ILE A 911 7.07 -17.69 -7.70
C ILE A 911 6.11 -18.59 -8.49
N ALA A 912 6.59 -19.77 -8.90
CA ALA A 912 5.88 -20.86 -9.58
C ALA A 912 5.68 -20.76 -11.11
N GLN A 913 6.73 -21.06 -11.87
CA GLN A 913 6.55 -21.68 -13.19
C GLN A 913 6.24 -23.18 -13.02
N HIS A 914 4.96 -23.55 -13.01
CA HIS A 914 4.54 -24.83 -13.59
C HIS A 914 3.83 -24.55 -14.91
N PRO A 915 4.38 -25.00 -16.06
CA PRO A 915 3.73 -24.80 -17.34
C PRO A 915 2.38 -25.51 -17.36
N VAL A 916 1.35 -24.81 -17.83
CA VAL A 916 0.00 -25.36 -18.07
C VAL A 916 0.14 -26.61 -18.95
N ARG A 917 -0.10 -27.80 -18.37
CA ARG A 917 0.18 -29.10 -19.00
C ARG A 917 -0.65 -29.38 -20.26
N ASN A 918 -1.73 -28.62 -20.52
CA ASN A 918 -2.69 -28.88 -21.61
C ASN A 918 -2.95 -27.69 -22.54
N THR A 919 -1.90 -27.05 -23.08
CA THR A 919 -2.05 -26.16 -24.26
C THR A 919 -1.95 -26.99 -25.56
N PRO A 920 -2.89 -26.85 -26.51
CA PRO A 920 -2.82 -27.50 -27.83
C PRO A 920 -1.48 -27.22 -28.53
N ARG A 921 -0.93 -28.23 -29.22
CA ARG A 921 0.41 -28.19 -29.86
C ARG A 921 0.71 -26.94 -30.72
N PRO A 922 -0.21 -26.31 -31.47
CA PRO A 922 0.13 -25.10 -32.24
C PRO A 922 0.39 -23.86 -31.37
N LEU A 923 -0.17 -23.76 -30.16
CA LEU A 923 -0.01 -22.60 -29.26
C LEU A 923 1.27 -22.64 -28.41
N LYS A 924 1.89 -23.82 -28.22
CA LYS A 924 3.17 -23.93 -27.48
C LYS A 924 4.31 -23.22 -28.21
N ARG A 925 4.35 -23.34 -29.55
CA ARG A 925 5.44 -22.80 -30.38
C ARG A 925 5.43 -21.27 -30.49
N THR A 926 4.27 -20.64 -30.34
CA THR A 926 4.15 -19.17 -30.29
C THR A 926 4.42 -18.62 -28.89
N SER A 927 4.02 -19.32 -27.82
CA SER A 927 4.27 -18.89 -26.44
C SER A 927 5.75 -18.75 -26.08
N SER A 928 6.63 -19.62 -26.62
CA SER A 928 8.07 -19.57 -26.38
C SER A 928 8.79 -18.41 -27.08
N LEU A 929 8.17 -17.83 -28.13
CA LEU A 929 8.70 -16.67 -28.85
C LEU A 929 8.38 -15.35 -28.14
N PHE A 930 7.23 -15.26 -27.48
CA PHE A 930 6.79 -14.07 -26.74
C PHE A 930 7.26 -14.04 -25.27
N GLN A 931 7.71 -15.16 -24.71
CA GLN A 931 8.27 -15.27 -23.35
C GLN A 931 9.51 -14.38 -23.07
N ARG A 932 10.15 -13.83 -24.12
CA ARG A 932 11.34 -12.96 -24.00
C ARG A 932 11.04 -11.49 -23.72
N TYR A 933 9.80 -11.03 -23.91
CA TYR A 933 9.42 -9.62 -23.77
C TYR A 933 8.16 -9.47 -22.93
N HIS A 934 8.37 -9.31 -21.64
CA HIS A 934 7.32 -9.35 -20.63
C HIS A 934 7.03 -7.91 -20.17
N ILE A 935 5.88 -7.37 -20.56
CA ILE A 935 5.50 -5.96 -20.33
C ILE A 935 4.62 -5.85 -19.07
N ASN A 936 4.95 -4.96 -18.14
CA ASN A 936 4.15 -4.72 -16.93
C ASN A 936 2.72 -4.20 -17.28
N ILE A 937 1.69 -4.63 -16.54
CA ILE A 937 0.28 -4.23 -16.76
C ILE A 937 0.06 -2.72 -16.76
N THR A 938 0.75 -1.96 -15.90
CA THR A 938 0.67 -0.49 -15.85
C THR A 938 1.29 0.17 -17.09
N ALA A 939 2.37 -0.40 -17.61
CA ALA A 939 3.01 0.05 -18.85
C ALA A 939 2.15 -0.29 -20.08
N ALA A 940 1.58 -1.49 -20.12
CA ALA A 940 0.65 -1.89 -21.16
C ALA A 940 -0.59 -0.99 -21.17
N TRP A 941 -1.12 -0.63 -20.00
CA TRP A 941 -2.23 0.31 -19.89
C TRP A 941 -1.86 1.73 -20.34
N GLY A 942 -0.67 2.23 -19.97
CA GLY A 942 -0.18 3.52 -20.46
C GLY A 942 -0.02 3.56 -21.98
N MET A 943 0.56 2.51 -22.58
CA MET A 943 0.71 2.41 -24.04
C MET A 943 -0.62 2.30 -24.77
N SER A 944 -1.60 1.58 -24.22
CA SER A 944 -2.93 1.47 -24.84
C SER A 944 -3.66 2.81 -24.85
N GLN A 945 -3.45 3.65 -23.83
CA GLN A 945 -3.99 5.00 -23.79
C GLN A 945 -3.31 5.94 -24.79
N LEU A 946 -1.99 5.82 -24.99
CA LEU A 946 -1.28 6.53 -26.06
C LEU A 946 -1.79 6.13 -27.45
N ALA A 947 -2.05 4.84 -27.68
CA ALA A 947 -2.62 4.36 -28.94
C ALA A 947 -4.01 4.97 -29.21
N PHE A 948 -4.87 5.02 -28.18
CA PHE A 948 -6.18 5.68 -28.29
C PHE A 948 -6.03 7.17 -28.62
N ALA A 949 -5.14 7.88 -27.90
CA ALA A 949 -4.89 9.30 -28.14
C ALA A 949 -4.39 9.55 -29.56
N ALA A 950 -3.47 8.73 -30.06
CA ALA A 950 -2.97 8.83 -31.43
C ALA A 950 -4.08 8.64 -32.47
N SER A 951 -4.99 7.68 -32.28
CA SER A 951 -6.13 7.49 -33.17
C SER A 951 -7.11 8.66 -33.15
N MET A 952 -7.43 9.18 -31.96
CA MET A 952 -8.44 10.24 -31.81
C MET A 952 -7.93 11.64 -32.21
N ILE A 953 -6.64 11.94 -32.08
CA ILE A 953 -6.04 13.19 -32.60
C ILE A 953 -6.15 13.28 -34.13
N LEU A 954 -6.17 12.15 -34.83
CA LEU A 954 -6.25 12.09 -36.29
C LEU A 954 -7.67 12.31 -36.84
N THR A 955 -8.69 12.32 -35.97
CA THR A 955 -10.10 12.44 -36.38
C THR A 955 -10.43 13.71 -37.18
N PRO A 956 -9.89 14.92 -36.91
CA PRO A 956 -10.18 16.11 -37.70
C PRO A 956 -9.61 16.07 -39.12
N PHE A 957 -8.66 15.16 -39.39
CA PHE A 957 -8.02 14.99 -40.69
C PHE A 957 -8.65 13.88 -41.54
N SER A 958 -9.68 13.21 -41.02
CA SER A 958 -10.33 12.10 -41.71
C SER A 958 -11.32 12.58 -42.76
N THR A 959 -11.02 12.31 -44.03
CA THR A 959 -11.90 12.64 -45.18
C THR A 959 -12.52 11.41 -45.84
N SER A 960 -12.17 10.20 -45.40
CA SER A 960 -12.62 8.93 -45.98
C SER A 960 -13.30 8.05 -44.93
N PHE A 961 -14.42 7.42 -45.30
CA PHE A 961 -15.15 6.46 -44.47
C PHE A 961 -14.27 5.29 -44.02
N GLN A 962 -13.40 4.78 -44.90
CA GLN A 962 -12.50 3.67 -44.57
C GLN A 962 -11.48 4.08 -43.51
N PHE A 963 -10.96 5.30 -43.60
CA PHE A 963 -10.02 5.84 -42.64
C PHE A 963 -10.70 6.10 -41.28
N ALA A 964 -11.89 6.73 -41.26
CA ALA A 964 -12.68 6.92 -40.04
C ALA A 964 -13.02 5.59 -39.34
N THR A 965 -13.47 4.59 -40.12
CA THR A 965 -13.78 3.25 -39.61
C THR A 965 -12.54 2.56 -39.03
N THR A 966 -11.38 2.71 -39.66
CA THR A 966 -10.11 2.15 -39.17
C THR A 966 -9.69 2.77 -37.84
N LEU A 967 -9.83 4.09 -37.69
CA LEU A 967 -9.51 4.79 -36.44
C LEU A 967 -10.38 4.31 -35.27
N ILE A 968 -11.70 4.15 -35.48
CA ILE A 968 -12.59 3.58 -34.46
C ILE A 968 -12.22 2.13 -34.15
N ALA A 969 -11.94 1.32 -35.18
CA ALA A 969 -11.60 -0.08 -35.00
C ALA A 969 -10.31 -0.28 -34.15
N LEU A 970 -9.27 0.53 -34.39
CA LEU A 970 -8.00 0.48 -33.65
C LEU A 970 -8.17 0.75 -32.14
N CYS A 971 -9.14 1.58 -31.74
CA CYS A 971 -9.44 1.84 -30.34
C CYS A 971 -9.95 0.60 -29.58
N GLY A 972 -10.35 -0.49 -30.29
CA GLY A 972 -10.77 -1.74 -29.68
C GLY A 972 -9.71 -2.36 -28.77
N ALA A 973 -8.43 -2.29 -29.16
CA ALA A 973 -7.33 -2.80 -28.33
C ALA A 973 -7.16 -1.99 -27.04
N SER A 974 -7.35 -0.68 -27.12
CA SER A 974 -7.34 0.23 -25.97
C SER A 974 -8.49 -0.02 -25.01
N TRP A 975 -9.68 -0.33 -25.54
CA TRP A 975 -10.85 -0.68 -24.74
C TRP A 975 -10.65 -2.01 -24.01
N ALA A 976 -10.08 -3.01 -24.66
CA ALA A 976 -9.75 -4.29 -24.02
C ALA A 976 -8.78 -4.12 -22.83
N MET A 977 -7.76 -3.26 -22.96
CA MET A 977 -6.87 -2.93 -21.84
C MET A 977 -7.58 -2.14 -20.74
N TYR A 978 -8.44 -1.19 -21.08
CA TYR A 978 -9.22 -0.42 -20.11
C TYR A 978 -10.21 -1.30 -19.32
N GLY A 979 -10.83 -2.29 -19.97
CA GLY A 979 -11.72 -3.26 -19.31
C GLY A 979 -10.99 -4.23 -18.36
N TRP A 980 -9.65 -4.32 -18.46
CA TRP A 980 -8.85 -5.27 -17.68
C TRP A 980 -8.01 -4.59 -16.58
N ALA A 981 -7.18 -3.61 -16.92
CA ALA A 981 -6.13 -3.09 -16.03
C ALA A 981 -6.64 -2.41 -14.75
N PRO A 982 -7.64 -1.49 -14.78
CA PRO A 982 -8.16 -0.85 -13.57
C PRO A 982 -8.75 -1.87 -12.59
N LEU A 983 -9.52 -2.84 -13.08
CA LEU A 983 -10.17 -3.84 -12.25
C LEU A 983 -9.16 -4.81 -11.64
N ALA A 984 -8.15 -5.22 -12.41
CA ALA A 984 -7.08 -6.09 -11.93
C ALA A 984 -6.28 -5.43 -10.79
N ILE A 985 -5.86 -4.18 -10.98
CA ILE A 985 -5.06 -3.44 -9.98
C ILE A 985 -5.90 -3.15 -8.73
N MET A 986 -7.16 -2.69 -8.90
CA MET A 986 -8.02 -2.44 -7.73
C MET A 986 -8.37 -3.73 -6.99
N GLY A 987 -8.67 -4.82 -7.69
CA GLY A 987 -8.97 -6.11 -7.06
C GLY A 987 -7.82 -6.63 -6.21
N GLU A 988 -6.58 -6.47 -6.69
CA GLU A 988 -5.37 -6.82 -5.94
C GLU A 988 -5.22 -5.94 -4.68
N GLU A 989 -5.32 -4.62 -4.82
CA GLU A 989 -5.14 -3.69 -3.70
C GLU A 989 -6.26 -3.80 -2.65
N ILE A 990 -7.52 -4.04 -3.06
CA ILE A 990 -8.64 -4.28 -2.13
C ILE A 990 -8.42 -5.58 -1.34
N ASN A 991 -7.89 -6.62 -1.98
CA ASN A 991 -7.57 -7.88 -1.29
C ASN A 991 -6.42 -7.71 -0.30
N LYS A 992 -5.40 -6.88 -0.60
CA LYS A 992 -4.33 -6.54 0.36
C LYS A 992 -4.84 -5.81 1.60
N LEU A 993 -5.92 -5.04 1.47
CA LEU A 993 -6.58 -4.36 2.58
C LEU A 993 -7.46 -5.29 3.42
N SER A 994 -7.77 -6.50 2.94
CA SER A 994 -8.57 -7.49 3.65
C SER A 994 -7.64 -8.48 4.36
N PRO A 995 -7.65 -8.59 5.71
CA PRO A 995 -6.80 -9.54 6.42
C PRO A 995 -7.15 -10.97 5.96
N SER A 996 -6.21 -11.63 5.31
CA SER A 996 -6.39 -12.91 4.63
C SER A 996 -6.72 -14.05 5.60
N THR A 997 -8.02 -14.33 5.77
CA THR A 997 -8.50 -15.66 6.18
C THR A 997 -8.54 -16.56 4.94
N SER A 998 -7.37 -17.06 4.55
CA SER A 998 -7.27 -18.29 3.77
C SER A 998 -6.48 -19.29 4.60
N THR A 999 -7.20 -20.11 5.36
CA THR A 999 -6.72 -21.39 5.87
C THR A 999 -6.15 -22.16 4.67
N PRO A 1000 -4.85 -22.50 4.63
CA PRO A 1000 -4.36 -23.48 3.68
C PRO A 1000 -5.01 -24.80 4.07
N ALA A 1001 -5.81 -25.36 3.16
CA ALA A 1001 -6.16 -26.77 3.24
C ALA A 1001 -4.86 -27.57 3.38
N THR A 1002 -4.83 -28.40 4.41
CA THR A 1002 -3.85 -29.47 4.66
C THR A 1002 -3.37 -30.09 3.35
N HIS A 1003 -2.13 -29.77 2.94
CA HIS A 1003 -1.38 -30.59 1.99
C HIS A 1003 -0.63 -31.66 2.78
N SER A 1004 -1.33 -32.73 3.13
CA SER A 1004 -0.68 -34.02 3.34
C SER A 1004 -0.06 -34.44 2.01
N ARG A 1005 1.26 -34.63 2.03
CA ARG A 1005 2.00 -35.22 0.91
C ARG A 1005 1.61 -36.70 0.84
N SER A 1006 0.70 -37.06 -0.05
CA SER A 1006 0.54 -38.43 -0.53
C SER A 1006 0.50 -38.44 -2.05
N THR A 1007 1.24 -39.40 -2.57
CA THR A 1007 1.57 -39.71 -3.95
C THR A 1007 0.37 -39.93 -4.88
N GLU A 1008 0.57 -39.49 -6.13
CA GLU A 1008 0.00 -39.98 -7.39
C GLU A 1008 -1.52 -39.83 -7.68
N ASP A 1009 -1.77 -39.62 -8.98
CA ASP A 1009 -3.03 -39.44 -9.69
C ASP A 1009 -4.23 -40.20 -9.11
N SER A 1010 -5.35 -39.50 -8.85
CA SER A 1010 -6.72 -39.89 -9.29
C SER A 1010 -7.82 -38.97 -8.75
N ALA A 1011 -8.68 -38.54 -9.67
CA ALA A 1011 -10.14 -38.43 -9.54
C ALA A 1011 -10.81 -37.43 -8.58
N VAL A 1012 -12.03 -37.10 -8.98
CA VAL A 1012 -12.99 -36.11 -8.46
C VAL A 1012 -14.03 -36.83 -7.57
N GLU A 1013 -14.51 -36.12 -6.53
CA GLU A 1013 -15.78 -36.28 -5.79
C GLU A 1013 -15.99 -37.49 -4.84
N MET A 1014 -16.42 -37.22 -3.59
CA MET A 1014 -17.73 -37.66 -3.06
C MET A 1014 -18.04 -37.02 -1.70
N SER A 1015 -19.26 -36.49 -1.54
CA SER A 1015 -19.86 -36.27 -0.21
C SER A 1015 -20.39 -37.59 0.35
N LEU A 1016 -20.33 -37.77 1.67
CA LEU A 1016 -21.28 -38.62 2.39
C LEU A 1016 -21.89 -37.83 3.55
N MET A 1017 -23.22 -37.89 3.59
CA MET A 1017 -24.11 -37.40 4.63
C MET A 1017 -23.80 -38.07 5.97
N SER A 1018 -23.88 -37.31 7.07
CA SER A 1018 -24.40 -37.81 8.34
C SER A 1018 -24.97 -36.64 9.15
N ASP A 1019 -26.24 -36.80 9.52
CA ASP A 1019 -26.98 -36.00 10.49
C ASP A 1019 -26.47 -36.30 11.91
N ASP A 1020 -26.32 -35.26 12.77
CA ASP A 1020 -27.12 -35.15 14.00
C ASP A 1020 -26.86 -33.82 14.76
N PRO A 1021 -27.84 -33.29 15.53
CA PRO A 1021 -27.81 -31.97 16.14
C PRO A 1021 -27.64 -32.00 17.67
N LEU A 1022 -26.87 -31.08 18.26
CA LEU A 1022 -27.20 -30.43 19.55
C LEU A 1022 -26.08 -29.45 19.98
N SER A 1023 -26.43 -28.18 20.18
CA SER A 1023 -26.32 -27.49 21.48
C SER A 1023 -26.52 -25.98 21.29
N THR A 1024 -27.46 -25.46 22.06
CA THR A 1024 -27.87 -24.07 22.21
C THR A 1024 -26.80 -23.22 22.91
N PRO A 1025 -26.56 -21.96 22.53
CA PRO A 1025 -25.85 -21.02 23.39
C PRO A 1025 -26.82 -20.28 24.30
N GLU A 1026 -26.51 -20.33 25.60
CA GLU A 1026 -27.16 -19.61 26.69
C GLU A 1026 -26.81 -18.11 26.63
N GLU A 1027 -27.79 -17.26 26.86
CA GLU A 1027 -27.77 -15.80 26.72
C GLU A 1027 -27.74 -15.15 28.11
N LEU A 1028 -26.81 -14.22 28.41
CA LEU A 1028 -26.85 -13.27 29.57
C LEU A 1028 -25.76 -12.17 29.41
N PRO A 1029 -25.88 -10.99 30.07
CA PRO A 1029 -26.10 -9.72 29.39
C PRO A 1029 -24.92 -8.73 29.47
N SER A 1030 -24.87 -7.81 28.51
CA SER A 1030 -23.85 -6.75 28.40
C SER A 1030 -24.11 -5.55 29.33
N PRO A 1031 -23.10 -4.98 30.02
CA PRO A 1031 -23.19 -3.66 30.61
C PRO A 1031 -22.75 -2.57 29.62
N THR A 1032 -23.60 -1.55 29.50
CA THR A 1032 -23.46 -0.39 28.61
C THR A 1032 -22.42 0.60 29.14
N VAL A 1033 -21.32 0.84 28.41
CA VAL A 1033 -20.45 2.02 28.60
C VAL A 1033 -20.31 2.74 27.26
N LYS A 1034 -20.73 4.00 27.22
CA LYS A 1034 -20.62 4.88 26.05
C LYS A 1034 -19.28 5.62 26.10
N SER A 1035 -18.38 5.35 25.15
CA SER A 1035 -17.23 6.22 24.86
C SER A 1035 -17.20 6.54 23.36
N GLN A 1036 -17.11 7.83 23.04
CA GLN A 1036 -17.09 8.37 21.68
C GLN A 1036 -15.76 7.99 21.00
N GLN A 1037 -15.85 7.28 19.88
CA GLN A 1037 -14.70 6.77 19.11
C GLN A 1037 -14.70 7.43 17.72
N SER A 1038 -13.55 7.94 17.30
CA SER A 1038 -13.29 8.47 15.96
C SER A 1038 -13.04 7.32 14.99
N ASP A 1039 -14.05 7.06 14.16
CA ASP A 1039 -14.10 6.01 13.13
C ASP A 1039 -13.11 6.25 11.98
N LEU A 1040 -12.24 5.26 11.71
CA LEU A 1040 -11.94 4.66 10.39
C LEU A 1040 -10.55 3.98 10.40
N GLY A 1041 -10.51 2.75 10.91
CA GLY A 1041 -9.38 1.82 10.75
C GLY A 1041 -9.85 0.59 9.96
N ALA A 1042 -9.09 0.23 8.91
CA ALA A 1042 -9.23 -0.89 7.97
C ALA A 1042 -10.46 -1.79 8.13
N ASP A 1043 -11.47 -1.58 7.28
CA ASP A 1043 -12.73 -2.35 7.27
C ASP A 1043 -12.63 -3.55 6.31
N ASP A 1044 -12.71 -4.76 6.88
CA ASP A 1044 -12.77 -6.03 6.16
C ASP A 1044 -14.04 -6.12 5.28
N GLY A 1045 -13.88 -6.51 4.00
CA GLY A 1045 -14.98 -6.77 3.08
C GLY A 1045 -15.53 -5.59 2.26
N MET A 1046 -14.89 -4.41 2.24
CA MET A 1046 -15.43 -3.20 1.58
C MET A 1046 -15.22 -3.11 0.05
N ALA A 1047 -15.20 -4.22 -0.68
CA ALA A 1047 -14.96 -4.20 -2.14
C ALA A 1047 -15.98 -3.34 -2.90
N GLY A 1048 -17.24 -3.33 -2.45
CA GLY A 1048 -18.33 -2.57 -3.06
C GLY A 1048 -18.13 -1.05 -2.94
N ILE A 1049 -17.70 -0.54 -1.78
CA ILE A 1049 -17.47 0.90 -1.61
C ILE A 1049 -16.33 1.41 -2.50
N TYR A 1050 -15.21 0.68 -2.57
CA TYR A 1050 -14.03 1.12 -3.33
C TYR A 1050 -14.30 1.10 -4.83
N LEU A 1051 -14.97 0.05 -5.34
CA LEU A 1051 -15.40 -0.03 -6.73
C LEU A 1051 -16.48 1.01 -7.06
N GLY A 1052 -17.36 1.31 -6.11
CA GLY A 1052 -18.34 2.40 -6.22
C GLY A 1052 -17.66 3.77 -6.36
N ILE A 1053 -16.66 4.05 -5.52
CA ILE A 1053 -15.88 5.29 -5.61
C ILE A 1053 -15.12 5.39 -6.94
N HIS A 1054 -14.52 4.30 -7.40
CA HIS A 1054 -13.89 4.25 -8.73
C HIS A 1054 -14.87 4.68 -9.84
N ASN A 1055 -16.12 4.24 -9.76
CA ASN A 1055 -17.13 4.62 -10.74
C ASN A 1055 -17.57 6.09 -10.64
N ILE A 1056 -17.50 6.72 -9.46
CA ILE A 1056 -17.69 8.18 -9.33
C ILE A 1056 -16.63 8.91 -10.18
N PHE A 1057 -15.36 8.49 -10.11
CA PHE A 1057 -14.30 9.05 -10.93
C PHE A 1057 -14.46 8.75 -12.42
N ALA A 1058 -15.16 7.67 -12.79
CA ALA A 1058 -15.49 7.36 -14.18
C ALA A 1058 -16.66 8.21 -14.75
N THR A 1059 -17.61 8.62 -13.91
CA THR A 1059 -18.86 9.25 -14.34
C THR A 1059 -18.81 10.78 -14.33
N ILE A 1060 -18.13 11.41 -13.37
CA ILE A 1060 -17.96 12.87 -13.32
C ILE A 1060 -17.40 13.45 -14.65
N PRO A 1061 -16.35 12.87 -15.26
CA PRO A 1061 -15.82 13.35 -16.53
C PRO A 1061 -16.82 13.29 -17.68
N GLN A 1062 -17.81 12.39 -17.64
CA GLN A 1062 -18.80 12.24 -18.71
C GLN A 1062 -19.70 13.48 -18.77
N PHE A 1063 -20.17 13.96 -17.62
CA PHE A 1063 -20.93 15.22 -17.54
C PHE A 1063 -20.12 16.42 -18.06
N LEU A 1064 -18.85 16.50 -17.66
CA LEU A 1064 -17.94 17.57 -18.09
C LEU A 1064 -17.64 17.49 -19.59
N ALA A 1065 -17.43 16.29 -20.13
CA ALA A 1065 -17.21 16.06 -21.55
C ALA A 1065 -18.43 16.46 -22.38
N THR A 1066 -19.64 16.14 -21.92
CA THR A 1066 -20.88 16.59 -22.57
C THR A 1066 -20.98 18.11 -22.61
N PHE A 1067 -20.59 18.81 -21.54
CA PHE A 1067 -20.55 20.28 -21.52
C PHE A 1067 -19.50 20.86 -22.48
N ILE A 1068 -18.33 20.23 -22.57
CA ILE A 1068 -17.29 20.60 -23.56
C ILE A 1068 -17.82 20.40 -24.98
N SER A 1069 -18.47 19.27 -25.26
CA SER A 1069 -19.06 19.01 -26.57
C SER A 1069 -20.14 20.03 -26.93
N MET A 1070 -21.00 20.40 -25.98
CA MET A 1070 -21.99 21.47 -26.17
C MET A 1070 -21.33 22.80 -26.57
N PHE A 1071 -20.26 23.20 -25.88
CA PHE A 1071 -19.53 24.42 -26.21
C PHE A 1071 -18.89 24.35 -27.61
N VAL A 1072 -18.25 23.23 -27.95
CA VAL A 1072 -17.61 23.03 -29.26
C VAL A 1072 -18.62 23.14 -30.40
N PHE A 1073 -19.79 22.49 -30.28
CA PHE A 1073 -20.85 22.60 -31.28
C PHE A 1073 -21.37 24.03 -31.42
N SER A 1074 -21.53 24.77 -30.30
CA SER A 1074 -21.99 26.16 -30.35
C SER A 1074 -21.04 27.12 -31.10
N VAL A 1075 -19.74 26.81 -31.10
CA VAL A 1075 -18.71 27.64 -31.75
C VAL A 1075 -18.46 27.25 -33.20
N LEU A 1076 -18.44 25.94 -33.49
CA LEU A 1076 -18.07 25.42 -34.82
C LEU A 1076 -19.24 25.31 -35.79
N GLU A 1077 -20.47 25.20 -35.28
CA GLU A 1077 -21.68 25.10 -36.08
C GLU A 1077 -22.71 26.19 -35.68
N PRO A 1078 -22.32 27.49 -35.65
CA PRO A 1078 -23.19 28.57 -35.20
C PRO A 1078 -24.33 28.75 -36.22
N GLY A 1079 -25.56 28.44 -35.81
CA GLY A 1079 -26.76 28.59 -36.64
C GLY A 1079 -27.34 27.31 -37.26
N GLN A 1080 -26.75 26.13 -37.02
CA GLN A 1080 -27.45 24.84 -37.21
C GLN A 1080 -28.17 24.34 -35.94
N SER A 1081 -28.31 25.22 -34.94
CA SER A 1081 -29.14 25.00 -33.75
C SER A 1081 -30.43 25.85 -33.77
N PRO A 1082 -31.41 25.59 -34.66
CA PRO A 1082 -32.72 26.21 -34.63
C PRO A 1082 -33.64 25.55 -33.58
N GLU A 1083 -33.14 25.35 -32.36
CA GLU A 1083 -33.95 24.84 -31.24
C GLU A 1083 -34.19 25.90 -30.16
N LEU A 1084 -33.71 27.14 -30.35
CA LEU A 1084 -33.74 28.19 -29.31
C LEU A 1084 -34.26 29.58 -29.77
N ALA A 1085 -34.90 29.73 -30.94
CA ALA A 1085 -35.59 30.98 -31.25
C ALA A 1085 -36.82 30.82 -32.15
N ALA A 1086 -37.94 31.34 -31.67
CA ALA A 1086 -39.25 31.56 -32.31
C ALA A 1086 -40.19 30.35 -32.44
N GLY A 1087 -41.04 30.18 -31.42
CA GLY A 1087 -42.42 29.79 -31.66
C GLY A 1087 -43.23 31.03 -32.07
N GLU A 1088 -44.01 30.91 -33.15
CA GLU A 1088 -45.43 31.34 -33.20
C GLU A 1088 -46.08 30.97 -34.56
N ALA A 1089 -47.25 30.31 -34.43
CA ALA A 1089 -48.43 30.32 -35.30
C ALA A 1089 -48.44 29.76 -36.75
N SER A 1090 -49.19 28.64 -36.87
CA SER A 1090 -50.33 28.39 -37.80
C SER A 1090 -50.18 27.51 -39.08
N SER A 1091 -50.96 26.41 -39.05
CA SER A 1091 -51.64 25.67 -40.13
C SER A 1091 -50.91 24.65 -41.05
N PRO A 1092 -51.64 23.64 -41.57
CA PRO A 1092 -51.13 22.30 -41.85
C PRO A 1092 -50.90 22.00 -43.34
N ALA A 1093 -49.86 21.22 -43.67
CA ALA A 1093 -49.83 20.27 -44.80
C ALA A 1093 -48.44 19.61 -44.96
N THR A 1094 -48.47 18.33 -45.33
CA THR A 1094 -47.40 17.51 -45.97
C THR A 1094 -46.10 17.28 -45.19
N HIS A 1095 -46.00 16.08 -44.61
CA HIS A 1095 -44.76 15.46 -44.10
C HIS A 1095 -43.84 15.07 -45.27
N ASP A 1096 -43.15 16.05 -45.85
CA ASP A 1096 -41.90 15.81 -46.58
C ASP A 1096 -40.77 16.34 -45.70
N LEU A 1097 -40.01 15.43 -45.08
CA LEU A 1097 -38.79 15.74 -44.33
C LEU A 1097 -37.66 16.10 -45.32
N ALA A 1098 -37.81 17.22 -46.02
CA ALA A 1098 -36.71 17.88 -46.71
C ALA A 1098 -35.87 18.63 -45.66
N LEU A 1099 -34.64 18.17 -45.45
CA LEU A 1099 -33.62 18.94 -44.73
C LEU A 1099 -33.41 20.30 -45.42
N PRO A 1100 -33.08 21.38 -44.68
CA PRO A 1100 -32.96 22.71 -45.26
C PRO A 1100 -31.91 22.75 -46.39
N PRO A 1101 -32.12 23.55 -47.46
CA PRO A 1101 -31.13 23.77 -48.51
C PRO A 1101 -30.01 24.67 -47.95
N GLY A 1102 -29.12 24.05 -47.19
CA GLY A 1102 -27.95 24.66 -46.56
C GLY A 1102 -27.00 23.54 -46.17
N GLY A 1103 -26.34 22.96 -47.17
CA GLY A 1103 -25.50 21.78 -47.02
C GLY A 1103 -24.44 21.92 -45.93
N LEU A 1104 -24.19 20.83 -45.20
CA LEU A 1104 -22.94 20.64 -44.46
C LEU A 1104 -21.79 21.02 -45.39
N ALA A 1105 -21.14 22.15 -45.12
CA ALA A 1105 -20.13 22.72 -45.98
C ALA A 1105 -19.06 21.66 -46.30
N ARG A 1106 -18.82 21.41 -47.59
CA ARG A 1106 -17.81 20.48 -48.15
C ARG A 1106 -16.40 20.66 -47.55
N SER A 1107 -16.12 21.78 -46.87
CA SER A 1107 -14.82 22.20 -46.34
C SER A 1107 -14.82 22.57 -44.84
N GLY A 1108 -15.92 22.35 -44.12
CA GLY A 1108 -16.04 22.68 -42.69
C GLY A 1108 -15.46 21.60 -41.77
N LEU A 1109 -14.65 22.01 -40.78
CA LEU A 1109 -14.14 21.13 -39.73
C LEU A 1109 -15.32 20.51 -38.95
N SER A 1110 -15.43 19.17 -38.89
CA SER A 1110 -16.54 18.51 -38.17
C SER A 1110 -16.45 18.80 -36.66
N GLY A 1111 -17.53 19.33 -36.07
CA GLY A 1111 -17.59 19.55 -34.62
C GLY A 1111 -17.42 18.24 -33.83
N THR A 1112 -17.97 17.13 -34.33
CA THR A 1112 -17.83 15.80 -33.70
C THR A 1112 -16.37 15.32 -33.72
N ALA A 1113 -15.64 15.56 -34.82
CA ALA A 1113 -14.22 15.25 -34.91
C ALA A 1113 -13.37 16.08 -33.92
N VAL A 1114 -13.71 17.35 -33.68
CA VAL A 1114 -13.01 18.19 -32.70
C VAL A 1114 -13.25 17.70 -31.27
N CYS A 1115 -14.48 17.29 -30.94
CA CYS A 1115 -14.79 16.70 -29.63
C CYS A 1115 -13.96 15.44 -29.36
N LEU A 1116 -13.82 14.54 -30.35
CA LEU A 1116 -12.97 13.34 -30.24
C LEU A 1116 -11.49 13.71 -30.07
N ALA A 1117 -10.99 14.70 -30.81
CA ALA A 1117 -9.61 15.16 -30.69
C ALA A 1117 -9.31 15.83 -29.33
N ILE A 1118 -10.25 16.58 -28.75
CA ILE A 1118 -10.11 17.15 -27.41
C ILE A 1118 -10.03 16.03 -26.36
N GLY A 1119 -10.89 15.02 -26.46
CA GLY A 1119 -10.84 13.83 -25.59
C GLY A 1119 -9.47 13.13 -25.63
N ALA A 1120 -8.81 13.12 -26.80
CA ALA A 1120 -7.48 12.55 -26.98
C ALA A 1120 -6.39 13.27 -26.16
N VAL A 1121 -6.51 14.58 -25.93
CA VAL A 1121 -5.56 15.36 -25.12
C VAL A 1121 -5.62 14.93 -23.66
N PHE A 1122 -6.82 14.74 -23.11
CA PHE A 1122 -6.99 14.22 -21.74
C PHE A 1122 -6.49 12.78 -21.61
N GLN A 1123 -6.61 11.99 -22.68
CA GLN A 1123 -6.06 10.63 -22.71
C GLN A 1123 -4.53 10.60 -22.61
N LEU A 1124 -3.81 11.62 -23.11
CA LEU A 1124 -2.36 11.74 -22.91
C LEU A 1124 -1.99 11.99 -21.44
N VAL A 1125 -2.81 12.76 -20.71
CA VAL A 1125 -2.65 12.97 -19.26
C VAL A 1125 -2.82 11.65 -18.50
N ALA A 1126 -3.86 10.89 -18.86
CA ALA A 1126 -4.12 9.57 -18.29
C ALA A 1126 -2.97 8.58 -18.58
N ALA A 1127 -2.40 8.61 -19.80
CA ALA A 1127 -1.26 7.79 -20.17
C ALA A 1127 0.00 8.14 -19.35
N ALA A 1128 0.29 9.42 -19.18
CA ALA A 1128 1.41 9.89 -18.37
C ALA A 1128 1.29 9.45 -16.90
N GLN A 1129 0.08 9.52 -16.33
CA GLN A 1129 -0.17 9.05 -14.96
C GLN A 1129 -0.04 7.53 -14.84
N SER A 1130 -0.53 6.77 -15.83
CA SER A 1130 -0.40 5.31 -15.87
C SER A 1130 1.07 4.86 -15.92
N LEU A 1131 1.90 5.54 -16.71
CA LEU A 1131 3.33 5.26 -16.79
C LEU A 1131 4.10 5.69 -15.54
N ARG A 1132 3.62 6.72 -14.82
CA ARG A 1132 4.19 7.11 -13.51
C ARG A 1132 3.90 6.08 -12.42
N MET A 1133 2.77 5.37 -12.48
CA MET A 1133 2.47 4.29 -11.53
C MET A 1133 3.52 3.18 -11.52
N ARG A 1134 4.32 3.02 -12.58
CA ARG A 1134 5.45 2.07 -12.62
C ARG A 1134 6.52 2.35 -11.55
N LYS A 1135 6.60 3.58 -11.04
CA LYS A 1135 7.57 3.99 -10.01
C LYS A 1135 7.08 3.73 -8.56
N PHE A 1136 5.87 3.18 -8.39
CA PHE A 1136 5.19 2.97 -7.09
C PHE A 1136 4.95 1.48 -6.79
#